data_AF-A0A7V9CA11-F1
#
_entry.id   AF-A0A7V9CA11-F1
#
_cell.length_a   1.000
_cell.length_b   1.000
_cell.length_c   1.000
_cell.angle_alpha   90.00
_cell.angle_beta   90.00
_cell.angle_gamma   90.00
#
_symmetry.space_group_name_H-M   'P 1'
#
loop_
_entity.id
_entity.type
_entity.pdbx_description
1 polymer ?
#
loop_
_entity_poly.entity_id
_entity_poly.type
_entity_poly.pdbx_seq_one_letter_code
_entity_poly.pdbx_strand_id
1 'polypeptide(L)'
;MNDLPHLENYEKQDRGNRDAYEAYFAGMDASMQQKIALTTAHFPVRGRIADMGSGSGRGTFDLASLYQGLELVGVDINPVSVARSTEQYRRPNLHYVVGDIATTVFPENSLDGILDSSVLHHVTSFNDFDVNRVLTTLDRQVAQLKTGGVIIIRDFVIPRRASETIYLDLPEQDGRAEGSIKYLSTAALFERFSETWRSSVNYDSPVSYARLASPRAGFARYKVSLRAAAEFVLRKDYRADWDTEILEEYTYLSQSQFEEAFRARGLRIVTSMPLWNPWIVENRFVGRFHLADLNETPLPFPPTNYLIVGEKVSSRAGVELVEEQRQILKTPQFLSLTSYRHKESGDIYELAERPNLTIDLLPWFENAGQIFVLAKKDFPRPVVNACADQPTLNGSSLSGYITEPVSAIVDSINASEEVVSHILAERAGLNAEDILNLGAPFTYYTSPGGINERVTARLVEVRPRRMDTTSIPNYTKFTDAGTVRELDAHQTLRASHVGGMFDARLEINIYRLLRALHLSPGSWIGAPVALTTQDVSSPLNTSEDALSPLAHAAFEVCTEHTAPQFLSLHEGAFTERSCDGETLAEASFEYVVPQHLSKNTIVALPVLQTTEGIFVGIEHRDLPAAQTFAGSSRIAVAPAWRLPFTVKDRLELEAFLAKVMARDFGIGIRRSWELGGSYFPTPGITPEVVYPFVVEIGSINSTQSELKFVEINQLAARLDSIQDAHLMIAACRLIHALDVRS
;
A
#
# COMPACT_ATOMS: atom_id res chain seq x y z
N MET A 1 -10.22 40.48 -10.82
CA MET A 1 -10.07 39.72 -12.07
C MET A 1 -8.66 39.96 -12.54
N ASN A 2 -7.74 39.09 -12.15
CA ASN A 2 -6.39 39.07 -12.73
C ASN A 2 -6.52 38.18 -13.97
N ASP A 3 -6.10 38.70 -15.13
CA ASP A 3 -6.01 37.92 -16.37
C ASP A 3 -5.08 36.72 -16.12
N LEU A 4 -5.64 35.49 -16.16
CA LEU A 4 -4.86 34.25 -16.13
C LEU A 4 -4.42 33.98 -17.58
N PRO A 5 -3.13 34.15 -17.93
CA PRO A 5 -2.63 34.18 -19.32
C PRO A 5 -2.69 32.83 -20.06
N HIS A 6 -3.27 31.78 -19.46
CA HIS A 6 -3.35 30.43 -20.00
C HIS A 6 -4.78 29.87 -20.11
N LEU A 7 -5.82 30.67 -19.82
CA LEU A 7 -7.22 30.25 -19.94
C LEU A 7 -7.56 29.71 -21.34
N GLU A 8 -7.04 30.34 -22.40
CA GLU A 8 -7.28 29.94 -23.80
C GLU A 8 -6.87 28.48 -24.09
N ASN A 9 -5.81 27.98 -23.46
CA ASN A 9 -5.34 26.61 -23.68
C ASN A 9 -6.32 25.57 -23.11
N TYR A 10 -7.06 25.94 -22.07
CA TYR A 10 -7.96 25.04 -21.34
C TYR A 10 -9.43 25.17 -21.78
N GLU A 11 -9.76 26.06 -22.73
CA GLU A 11 -11.13 26.23 -23.25
C GLU A 11 -11.73 24.91 -23.78
N LYS A 12 -10.90 24.02 -24.31
CA LYS A 12 -11.34 22.72 -24.82
C LYS A 12 -11.79 21.73 -23.74
N GLN A 13 -11.54 22.03 -22.46
CA GLN A 13 -12.08 21.28 -21.32
C GLN A 13 -13.48 21.74 -20.92
N ASP A 14 -13.94 22.89 -21.42
CA ASP A 14 -15.23 23.43 -21.06
C ASP A 14 -16.36 22.52 -21.56
N ARG A 15 -17.14 21.99 -20.61
CA ARG A 15 -18.29 21.12 -20.88
C ARG A 15 -19.59 21.92 -21.05
N GLY A 16 -19.50 23.25 -21.03
CA GLY A 16 -20.60 24.16 -21.32
C GLY A 16 -21.35 24.59 -20.08
N ASN A 17 -22.66 24.31 -20.02
CA ASN A 17 -23.54 24.91 -19.01
C ASN A 17 -23.57 24.10 -17.68
N ARG A 18 -24.23 24.69 -16.67
CA ARG A 18 -24.36 24.14 -15.30
C ARG A 18 -24.85 22.69 -15.28
N ASP A 19 -25.81 22.34 -16.14
CA ASP A 19 -26.43 21.02 -16.18
C ASP A 19 -25.48 19.96 -16.77
N ALA A 20 -24.66 20.33 -17.76
CA ALA A 20 -23.65 19.44 -18.34
C ALA A 20 -22.56 19.07 -17.32
N TYR A 21 -22.10 20.04 -16.53
CA TYR A 21 -21.17 19.79 -15.43
C TYR A 21 -21.79 18.92 -14.31
N GLU A 22 -23.09 19.04 -14.05
CA GLU A 22 -23.78 18.20 -13.05
C GLU A 22 -23.83 16.73 -13.44
N ALA A 23 -24.14 16.41 -14.70
CA ALA A 23 -24.14 15.03 -15.19
C ALA A 23 -22.73 14.40 -15.15
N TYR A 24 -21.70 15.17 -15.52
CA TYR A 24 -20.30 14.73 -15.48
C TYR A 24 -19.83 14.41 -14.06
N PHE A 25 -20.05 15.33 -13.10
CA PHE A 25 -19.59 15.15 -11.73
C PHE A 25 -20.30 14.03 -10.98
N ALA A 26 -21.58 13.75 -11.28
CA ALA A 26 -22.30 12.62 -10.68
C ALA A 26 -21.65 11.26 -10.96
N GLY A 27 -21.04 11.08 -12.14
CA GLY A 27 -20.29 9.87 -12.49
C GLY A 27 -18.95 9.75 -11.75
N MET A 28 -18.27 10.87 -11.48
CA MET A 28 -17.01 10.90 -10.74
C MET A 28 -17.20 10.66 -9.23
N ASP A 29 -18.25 11.25 -8.65
CA ASP A 29 -18.51 11.25 -7.21
C ASP A 29 -18.78 9.83 -6.66
N ALA A 30 -19.28 8.90 -7.49
CA ALA A 30 -19.50 7.50 -7.13
C ALA A 30 -18.22 6.75 -6.71
N SER A 31 -17.04 7.23 -7.13
CA SER A 31 -15.73 6.64 -6.78
C SER A 31 -14.94 7.47 -5.75
N MET A 32 -15.49 8.60 -5.29
CA MET A 32 -14.75 9.61 -4.53
C MET A 32 -14.28 9.11 -3.17
N GLN A 33 -15.08 8.30 -2.47
CA GLN A 33 -14.71 7.76 -1.17
C GLN A 33 -13.41 6.95 -1.21
N GLN A 34 -13.20 6.15 -2.26
CA GLN A 34 -11.96 5.38 -2.43
C GLN A 34 -10.76 6.31 -2.73
N LYS A 35 -10.96 7.36 -3.53
CA LYS A 35 -9.91 8.35 -3.86
C LYS A 35 -9.46 9.10 -2.60
N ILE A 36 -10.41 9.53 -1.77
CA ILE A 36 -10.13 10.19 -0.50
C ILE A 36 -9.39 9.24 0.42
N ALA A 37 -9.91 8.03 0.61
CA ALA A 37 -9.36 7.09 1.58
C ALA A 37 -7.90 6.69 1.26
N LEU A 38 -7.55 6.58 -0.03
CA LEU A 38 -6.18 6.34 -0.51
C LEU A 38 -5.20 7.48 -0.23
N THR A 39 -5.69 8.72 -0.16
CA THR A 39 -4.86 9.92 -0.12
C THR A 39 -4.81 10.55 1.27
N THR A 40 -5.92 10.48 2.02
CA THR A 40 -6.03 11.00 3.40
C THR A 40 -5.04 10.43 4.36
N ALA A 41 -4.63 9.17 4.14
CA ALA A 41 -3.81 8.43 5.06
C ALA A 41 -2.36 8.96 5.14
N HIS A 42 -1.97 9.81 4.19
CA HIS A 42 -0.64 10.40 4.09
C HIS A 42 -0.60 11.87 4.52
N PHE A 43 -1.77 12.52 4.65
CA PHE A 43 -1.83 13.90 5.07
C PHE A 43 -1.61 14.06 6.58
N PRO A 44 -1.06 15.20 7.02
CA PRO A 44 -1.00 15.51 8.43
C PRO A 44 -2.41 15.70 8.99
N VAL A 45 -2.53 15.58 10.31
CA VAL A 45 -3.82 15.72 11.02
C VAL A 45 -4.23 17.18 11.23
N ARG A 46 -3.31 18.13 11.01
CA ARG A 46 -3.49 19.58 11.13
C ARG A 46 -2.63 20.31 10.10
N GLY A 47 -3.02 21.54 9.80
CA GLY A 47 -2.33 22.36 8.80
C GLY A 47 -3.22 22.73 7.62
N ARG A 48 -2.60 23.15 6.52
CA ARG A 48 -3.30 23.63 5.32
C ARG A 48 -3.04 22.73 4.13
N ILE A 49 -4.09 22.25 3.49
CA ILE A 49 -4.00 21.36 2.33
C ILE A 49 -4.70 21.99 1.13
N ALA A 50 -4.04 21.95 -0.02
CA ALA A 50 -4.62 22.34 -1.31
C ALA A 50 -5.02 21.11 -2.13
N ASP A 51 -6.27 21.09 -2.60
CA ASP A 51 -6.79 20.13 -3.57
C ASP A 51 -6.74 20.79 -4.96
N MET A 52 -5.70 20.46 -5.73
CA MET A 52 -5.39 21.06 -7.02
C MET A 52 -6.22 20.38 -8.10
N GLY A 53 -7.10 21.13 -8.77
CA GLY A 53 -8.08 20.56 -9.70
C GLY A 53 -9.31 19.99 -9.00
N SER A 54 -9.86 20.74 -8.05
CA SER A 54 -10.93 20.26 -7.16
C SER A 54 -12.24 19.90 -7.87
N GLY A 55 -12.44 20.33 -9.12
CA GLY A 55 -13.57 19.92 -9.96
C GLY A 55 -14.92 20.26 -9.33
N SER A 56 -15.68 19.22 -8.95
CA SER A 56 -16.98 19.40 -8.27
C SER A 56 -16.84 20.02 -6.88
N GLY A 57 -15.66 19.95 -6.28
CA GLY A 57 -15.37 20.31 -4.91
C GLY A 57 -15.80 19.27 -3.87
N ARG A 58 -16.44 18.16 -4.28
CA ARG A 58 -16.93 17.13 -3.36
C ARG A 58 -15.79 16.48 -2.57
N GLY A 59 -14.67 16.18 -3.24
CA GLY A 59 -13.49 15.59 -2.62
C GLY A 59 -12.94 16.45 -1.49
N THR A 60 -12.72 17.73 -1.77
CA THR A 60 -12.28 18.74 -0.79
C THR A 60 -13.25 18.86 0.40
N PHE A 61 -14.56 18.82 0.14
CA PHE A 61 -15.59 18.91 1.18
C PHE A 61 -15.62 17.69 2.10
N ASP A 62 -15.50 16.49 1.53
CA ASP A 62 -15.47 15.25 2.28
C ASP A 62 -14.20 15.20 3.15
N LEU A 63 -13.04 15.66 2.65
CA LEU A 63 -11.82 15.85 3.43
C LEU A 63 -12.03 16.81 4.60
N ALA A 64 -12.61 17.99 4.35
CA ALA A 64 -12.89 18.98 5.39
C ALA A 64 -13.87 18.47 6.46
N SER A 65 -14.78 17.58 6.07
CA SER A 65 -15.73 16.94 7.00
C SER A 65 -15.05 15.88 7.87
N LEU A 66 -14.01 15.22 7.38
CA LEU A 66 -13.24 14.22 8.13
C LEU A 66 -12.22 14.85 9.10
N TYR A 67 -11.65 16.01 8.76
CA TYR A 67 -10.56 16.61 9.52
C TYR A 67 -10.82 18.07 9.88
N GLN A 68 -11.35 18.28 11.08
CA GLN A 68 -11.63 19.62 11.60
C GLN A 68 -10.34 20.44 11.88
N GLY A 69 -9.21 19.75 12.08
CA GLY A 69 -7.91 20.38 12.31
C GLY A 69 -7.20 20.89 11.05
N LEU A 70 -7.72 20.56 9.87
CA LEU A 70 -7.17 20.96 8.58
C LEU A 70 -7.94 22.14 7.99
N GLU A 71 -7.22 23.09 7.42
CA GLU A 71 -7.78 24.07 6.47
C GLU A 71 -7.66 23.48 5.07
N LEU A 72 -8.80 23.28 4.40
CA LEU A 72 -8.87 22.69 3.06
C LEU A 72 -9.19 23.77 2.05
N VAL A 73 -8.40 23.83 0.98
CA VAL A 73 -8.60 24.77 -0.12
C VAL A 73 -8.71 24.02 -1.45
N GLY A 74 -9.89 24.02 -2.06
CA GLY A 74 -10.07 23.49 -3.42
C GLY A 74 -9.69 24.55 -4.45
N VAL A 75 -8.78 24.21 -5.35
CA VAL A 75 -8.33 25.09 -6.44
C VAL A 75 -8.88 24.54 -7.74
N ASP A 76 -9.53 25.37 -8.55
CA ASP A 76 -9.94 24.98 -9.89
C ASP A 76 -9.79 26.15 -10.87
N ILE A 77 -9.46 25.86 -12.12
CA ILE A 77 -9.29 26.89 -13.14
C ILE A 77 -10.64 27.47 -13.60
N ASN A 78 -11.73 26.70 -13.49
CA ASN A 78 -13.05 27.12 -13.93
C ASN A 78 -13.79 27.92 -12.84
N PRO A 79 -14.06 29.22 -13.04
CA PRO A 79 -14.77 30.05 -12.07
C PRO A 79 -16.21 29.59 -11.80
N VAL A 80 -16.86 28.92 -12.75
CA VAL A 80 -18.21 28.36 -12.59
C VAL A 80 -18.21 27.19 -11.62
N SER A 81 -17.22 26.29 -11.74
CA SER A 81 -17.01 25.17 -10.81
C SER A 81 -16.78 25.70 -9.39
N VAL A 82 -15.85 26.64 -9.22
CA VAL A 82 -15.54 27.25 -7.91
C VAL A 82 -16.76 27.92 -7.28
N ALA A 83 -17.52 28.70 -8.05
CA ALA A 83 -18.74 29.35 -7.55
C ALA A 83 -19.77 28.33 -7.09
N ARG A 84 -19.97 27.25 -7.86
CA ARG A 84 -20.87 26.15 -7.51
C ARG A 84 -20.42 25.43 -6.24
N SER A 85 -19.14 25.05 -6.15
CA SER A 85 -18.60 24.36 -4.97
C SER A 85 -18.73 25.22 -3.71
N THR A 86 -18.47 26.53 -3.82
CA THR A 86 -18.64 27.50 -2.72
C THR A 86 -20.10 27.62 -2.27
N GLU A 87 -21.05 27.58 -3.20
CA GLU A 87 -22.48 27.62 -2.88
C GLU A 87 -22.93 26.32 -2.20
N GLN A 88 -22.55 25.18 -2.77
CA GLN A 88 -23.05 23.84 -2.43
C GLN A 88 -22.40 23.25 -1.18
N TYR A 89 -21.09 23.46 -0.99
CA TYR A 89 -20.31 22.80 0.06
C TYR A 89 -19.80 23.80 1.10
N ARG A 90 -20.27 23.66 2.35
CA ARG A 90 -19.94 24.60 3.43
C ARG A 90 -19.42 23.89 4.68
N ARG A 91 -18.22 24.29 5.10
CA ARG A 91 -17.61 23.98 6.40
C ARG A 91 -16.80 25.19 6.89
N PRO A 92 -16.57 25.35 8.21
CA PRO A 92 -15.75 26.44 8.74
C PRO A 92 -14.31 26.44 8.26
N ASN A 93 -13.79 25.26 7.88
CA ASN A 93 -12.41 25.00 7.50
C ASN A 93 -12.23 24.70 6.00
N LEU A 94 -13.19 25.11 5.16
CA LEU A 94 -13.21 24.82 3.73
C LEU A 94 -13.34 26.09 2.90
N HIS A 95 -12.49 26.22 1.90
CA HIS A 95 -12.50 27.32 0.94
C HIS A 95 -12.32 26.78 -0.49
N TYR A 96 -12.86 27.51 -1.47
CA TYR A 96 -12.59 27.26 -2.89
C TYR A 96 -12.08 28.54 -3.55
N VAL A 97 -11.09 28.39 -4.43
CA VAL A 97 -10.44 29.52 -5.11
C VAL A 97 -10.24 29.21 -6.60
N VAL A 98 -10.37 30.26 -7.42
CA VAL A 98 -10.04 30.16 -8.85
C VAL A 98 -8.52 30.27 -9.01
N GLY A 99 -7.90 29.29 -9.66
CA GLY A 99 -6.47 29.29 -9.89
C GLY A 99 -6.02 28.26 -10.93
N ASP A 100 -4.96 28.60 -11.66
CA ASP A 100 -4.25 27.65 -12.52
C ASP A 100 -3.24 26.87 -11.68
N ILE A 101 -3.47 25.57 -11.54
CA ILE A 101 -2.62 24.67 -10.75
C ILE A 101 -1.21 24.53 -11.32
N ALA A 102 -1.01 24.88 -12.58
CA ALA A 102 0.30 24.92 -13.19
C ALA A 102 1.11 26.13 -12.71
N THR A 103 0.50 27.09 -12.00
CA THR A 103 1.14 28.31 -11.50
C THR A 103 1.25 28.32 -9.97
N THR A 104 1.89 29.36 -9.41
CA THR A 104 1.95 29.56 -7.95
C THR A 104 0.64 30.17 -7.46
N VAL A 105 -0.18 29.38 -6.76
CA VAL A 105 -1.49 29.80 -6.23
C VAL A 105 -1.40 30.26 -4.77
N PHE A 106 -0.45 29.70 -4.02
CA PHE A 106 -0.18 29.97 -2.61
C PHE A 106 1.25 30.48 -2.42
N PRO A 107 1.56 31.16 -1.30
CA PRO A 107 2.94 31.53 -0.98
C PRO A 107 3.84 30.29 -0.83
N GLU A 108 5.14 30.47 -1.07
CA GLU A 108 6.14 29.43 -0.80
C GLU A 108 6.10 28.99 0.67
N ASN A 109 6.36 27.70 0.92
CA ASN A 109 6.41 27.10 2.27
C ASN A 109 5.16 27.40 3.12
N SER A 110 3.97 27.39 2.52
CA SER A 110 2.71 27.72 3.21
C SER A 110 1.76 26.53 3.37
N LEU A 111 1.93 25.48 2.57
CA LEU A 111 1.08 24.30 2.58
C LEU A 111 1.73 23.13 3.34
N ASP A 112 0.91 22.40 4.08
CA ASP A 112 1.28 21.15 4.75
C ASP A 112 0.94 19.93 3.88
N GLY A 113 0.05 20.11 2.89
CA GLY A 113 -0.24 19.08 1.89
C GLY A 113 -0.74 19.63 0.56
N ILE A 114 -0.49 18.86 -0.51
CA ILE A 114 -1.04 19.07 -1.85
C ILE A 114 -1.62 17.74 -2.36
N LEU A 115 -2.80 17.79 -2.94
CA LEU A 115 -3.43 16.68 -3.64
C LEU A 115 -3.63 17.03 -5.11
N ASP A 116 -3.07 16.22 -6.01
CA ASP A 116 -3.40 16.22 -7.44
C ASP A 116 -4.10 14.89 -7.77
N SER A 117 -5.42 14.93 -7.94
CA SER A 117 -6.22 13.71 -8.17
C SER A 117 -6.86 13.75 -9.55
N SER A 118 -6.29 12.98 -10.49
CA SER A 118 -6.74 12.93 -11.88
C SER A 118 -6.78 14.31 -12.55
N VAL A 119 -5.70 15.10 -12.41
CA VAL A 119 -5.63 16.46 -12.97
C VAL A 119 -4.37 16.74 -13.79
N LEU A 120 -3.23 16.12 -13.49
CA LEU A 120 -1.96 16.50 -14.11
C LEU A 120 -1.86 16.07 -15.59
N HIS A 121 -2.58 15.01 -16.00
CA HIS A 121 -2.72 14.67 -17.43
C HIS A 121 -3.39 15.79 -18.25
N HIS A 122 -4.18 16.68 -17.62
CA HIS A 122 -4.70 17.86 -18.32
C HIS A 122 -3.60 18.90 -18.58
N VAL A 123 -2.63 19.02 -17.69
CA VAL A 123 -1.50 19.95 -17.85
C VAL A 123 -0.68 19.58 -19.09
N THR A 124 -0.54 18.30 -19.44
CA THR A 124 0.05 17.88 -20.71
C THR A 124 -0.94 17.99 -21.87
N SER A 125 -2.10 17.34 -21.78
CA SER A 125 -3.04 17.14 -22.90
C SER A 125 -3.47 18.45 -23.58
N PHE A 126 -3.62 19.52 -22.79
CA PHE A 126 -4.08 20.82 -23.27
C PHE A 126 -2.94 21.83 -23.49
N ASN A 127 -1.68 21.39 -23.37
CA ASN A 127 -0.50 22.19 -23.65
C ASN A 127 0.47 21.41 -24.56
N ASP A 128 -0.02 21.03 -25.73
CA ASP A 128 0.76 20.36 -26.80
C ASP A 128 1.44 19.05 -26.37
N PHE A 129 0.87 18.34 -25.40
CA PHE A 129 1.44 17.10 -24.84
C PHE A 129 2.86 17.29 -24.26
N ASP A 130 3.24 18.52 -23.88
CA ASP A 130 4.56 18.83 -23.35
C ASP A 130 4.68 18.42 -21.87
N VAL A 131 5.37 17.31 -21.62
CA VAL A 131 5.65 16.79 -20.29
C VAL A 131 6.44 17.79 -19.42
N ASN A 132 7.22 18.71 -20.00
CA ASN A 132 7.94 19.72 -19.22
C ASN A 132 7.00 20.67 -18.47
N ARG A 133 5.75 20.82 -18.95
CA ARG A 133 4.71 21.58 -18.24
C ARG A 133 4.37 20.93 -16.92
N VAL A 134 4.21 19.61 -16.88
CA VAL A 134 4.00 18.88 -15.61
C VAL A 134 5.21 19.03 -14.70
N LEU A 135 6.42 18.88 -15.21
CA LEU A 135 7.63 19.05 -14.39
C LEU A 135 7.71 20.45 -13.78
N THR A 136 7.42 21.49 -14.57
CA THR A 136 7.36 22.87 -14.09
C THR A 136 6.24 23.08 -13.06
N THR A 137 5.08 22.45 -13.25
CA THR A 137 3.98 22.44 -12.28
C THR A 137 4.44 21.83 -10.95
N LEU A 138 5.14 20.70 -10.99
CA LEU A 138 5.69 20.06 -9.79
C LEU A 138 6.72 20.96 -9.09
N ASP A 139 7.60 21.67 -9.83
CA ASP A 139 8.53 22.64 -9.24
C ASP A 139 7.79 23.72 -8.44
N ARG A 140 6.73 24.29 -9.05
CA ARG A 140 5.91 25.35 -8.45
C ARG A 140 5.12 24.84 -7.24
N GLN A 141 4.55 23.65 -7.31
CA GLN A 141 3.78 23.07 -6.21
C GLN A 141 4.70 22.66 -5.04
N VAL A 142 5.85 22.03 -5.30
CA VAL A 142 6.80 21.66 -4.24
C VAL A 142 7.39 22.89 -3.54
N ALA A 143 7.58 24.01 -4.25
CA ALA A 143 7.97 25.28 -3.63
C ALA A 143 6.93 25.80 -2.61
N GLN A 144 5.64 25.53 -2.83
CA GLN A 144 4.54 25.93 -1.94
C GLN A 144 4.41 25.05 -0.68
N LEU A 145 4.95 23.83 -0.69
CA LEU A 145 5.01 22.95 0.47
C LEU A 145 6.05 23.41 1.49
N LYS A 146 5.72 23.30 2.78
CA LYS A 146 6.69 23.35 3.88
C LYS A 146 7.60 22.13 3.83
N THR A 147 8.79 22.23 4.43
CA THR A 147 9.55 21.03 4.80
C THR A 147 8.70 20.16 5.72
N GLY A 148 8.62 18.87 5.41
CA GLY A 148 7.75 17.90 6.05
C GLY A 148 6.31 17.90 5.54
N GLY A 149 5.99 18.72 4.53
CA GLY A 149 4.72 18.71 3.82
C GLY A 149 4.67 17.63 2.75
N VAL A 150 3.46 17.16 2.42
CA VAL A 150 3.26 15.98 1.56
C VAL A 150 2.57 16.37 0.26
N ILE A 151 3.10 15.95 -0.88
CA ILE A 151 2.40 15.98 -2.17
C ILE A 151 1.94 14.56 -2.54
N ILE A 152 0.69 14.46 -2.98
CA ILE A 152 0.09 13.21 -3.41
C ILE A 152 -0.42 13.36 -4.83
N ILE A 153 0.07 12.52 -5.73
CA ILE A 153 -0.42 12.43 -7.10
C ILE A 153 -1.13 11.11 -7.26
N ARG A 154 -2.42 11.19 -7.61
CA ARG A 154 -3.24 10.04 -7.98
C ARG A 154 -3.76 10.22 -9.39
N ASP A 155 -3.01 9.76 -10.37
CA ASP A 155 -3.31 10.00 -11.78
C ASP A 155 -3.16 8.72 -12.63
N PHE A 156 -3.00 8.84 -13.94
CA PHE A 156 -2.68 7.75 -14.85
C PHE A 156 -1.17 7.55 -14.98
N VAL A 157 -0.74 6.39 -15.49
CA VAL A 157 0.68 6.06 -15.66
C VAL A 157 0.90 5.25 -16.92
N ILE A 158 2.06 5.44 -17.55
CA ILE A 158 2.52 4.58 -18.63
C ILE A 158 2.68 3.14 -18.10
N PRO A 159 1.96 2.15 -18.66
CA PRO A 159 2.11 0.76 -18.24
C PRO A 159 3.56 0.29 -18.37
N ARG A 160 3.99 -0.59 -17.46
CA ARG A 160 5.26 -1.32 -17.65
C ARG A 160 5.21 -2.04 -18.99
N ARG A 161 6.33 -2.06 -19.72
CA ARG A 161 6.43 -2.67 -21.06
C ARG A 161 5.56 -1.97 -22.13
N ALA A 162 5.24 -0.69 -21.94
CA ALA A 162 4.40 0.13 -22.83
C ALA A 162 4.72 0.07 -24.33
N SER A 163 6.01 -0.04 -24.69
CA SER A 163 6.48 -0.12 -26.07
C SER A 163 6.30 -1.51 -26.71
N GLU A 164 6.00 -2.53 -25.91
CA GLU A 164 5.82 -3.88 -26.44
C GLU A 164 4.57 -3.96 -27.32
N THR A 165 4.71 -4.74 -28.38
CA THR A 165 3.58 -5.04 -29.26
C THR A 165 2.83 -6.25 -28.71
N ILE A 166 1.53 -6.11 -28.55
CA ILE A 166 0.62 -7.10 -27.96
C ILE A 166 -0.54 -7.38 -28.90
N TYR A 167 -1.30 -8.43 -28.61
CA TYR A 167 -2.61 -8.66 -29.18
C TYR A 167 -3.69 -8.12 -28.25
N LEU A 168 -4.55 -7.24 -28.80
CA LEU A 168 -5.76 -6.73 -28.16
C LEU A 168 -6.97 -7.32 -28.89
N ASP A 169 -7.73 -8.18 -28.21
CA ASP A 169 -9.00 -8.71 -28.71
C ASP A 169 -10.17 -7.85 -28.21
N LEU A 170 -10.95 -7.27 -29.14
CA LEU A 170 -12.11 -6.42 -28.86
C LEU A 170 -13.39 -7.00 -29.48
N PRO A 171 -14.55 -6.91 -28.81
CA PRO A 171 -15.81 -7.41 -29.35
C PRO A 171 -16.24 -6.62 -30.59
N GLU A 172 -16.75 -7.33 -31.60
CA GLU A 172 -17.28 -6.75 -32.85
C GLU A 172 -18.80 -6.62 -32.85
N GLN A 173 -19.48 -7.37 -31.96
CA GLN A 173 -20.94 -7.56 -31.98
C GLN A 173 -21.65 -6.85 -30.82
N ASP A 174 -20.92 -6.10 -29.99
CA ASP A 174 -21.47 -5.29 -28.89
C ASP A 174 -21.97 -3.91 -29.34
N GLY A 175 -22.05 -3.68 -30.66
CA GLY A 175 -22.51 -2.45 -31.27
C GLY A 175 -22.54 -2.55 -32.80
N ARG A 176 -22.55 -1.40 -33.47
CA ARG A 176 -22.57 -1.26 -34.93
C ARG A 176 -21.16 -1.10 -35.49
N ALA A 177 -20.90 -1.60 -36.68
CA ALA A 177 -19.62 -1.40 -37.36
C ALA A 177 -19.37 0.06 -37.76
N GLU A 178 -20.42 0.85 -37.97
CA GLU A 178 -20.34 2.24 -38.43
C GLU A 178 -21.44 3.11 -37.78
N GLY A 179 -21.26 4.42 -37.89
CA GLY A 179 -22.21 5.43 -37.41
C GLY A 179 -21.65 6.25 -36.24
N SER A 180 -22.56 6.76 -35.40
CA SER A 180 -22.20 7.60 -34.24
C SER A 180 -21.48 6.80 -33.16
N ILE A 181 -20.46 7.41 -32.53
CA ILE A 181 -19.64 6.84 -31.44
C ILE A 181 -20.46 6.08 -30.39
N LYS A 182 -21.58 6.66 -29.95
CA LYS A 182 -22.48 6.06 -28.94
C LYS A 182 -22.86 4.61 -29.23
N TYR A 183 -23.03 4.25 -30.51
CA TYR A 183 -23.55 2.95 -30.94
C TYR A 183 -22.51 2.06 -31.62
N LEU A 184 -21.24 2.46 -31.71
CA LEU A 184 -20.21 1.63 -32.35
C LEU A 184 -19.93 0.35 -31.56
N SER A 185 -19.54 -0.74 -32.22
CA SER A 185 -18.91 -1.85 -31.52
C SER A 185 -17.58 -1.40 -30.92
N THR A 186 -17.10 -2.08 -29.88
CA THR A 186 -15.83 -1.69 -29.26
C THR A 186 -14.66 -1.81 -30.25
N ALA A 187 -14.68 -2.82 -31.13
CA ALA A 187 -13.73 -2.93 -32.24
C ALA A 187 -13.78 -1.72 -33.21
N ALA A 188 -14.97 -1.33 -33.67
CA ALA A 188 -15.12 -0.16 -34.54
C ALA A 188 -14.73 1.15 -33.84
N LEU A 189 -15.00 1.27 -32.54
CA LEU A 189 -14.60 2.40 -31.73
C LEU A 189 -13.07 2.50 -31.61
N PHE A 190 -12.36 1.37 -31.53
CA PHE A 190 -10.89 1.35 -31.52
C PHE A 190 -10.29 1.83 -32.84
N GLU A 191 -10.89 1.48 -33.98
CA GLU A 191 -10.45 1.96 -35.29
C GLU A 191 -10.63 3.48 -35.39
N ARG A 192 -11.78 4.01 -34.93
CA ARG A 192 -12.02 5.47 -34.81
C ARG A 192 -11.03 6.16 -33.86
N PHE A 193 -10.78 5.56 -32.70
CA PHE A 193 -9.78 6.05 -31.75
C PHE A 193 -8.41 6.15 -32.42
N SER A 194 -8.01 5.11 -33.15
CA SER A 194 -6.71 5.03 -33.79
C SER A 194 -6.51 6.10 -34.87
N GLU A 195 -7.58 6.50 -35.57
CA GLU A 195 -7.55 7.58 -36.56
C GLU A 195 -7.41 8.97 -35.92
N THR A 196 -8.07 9.19 -34.78
CA THR A 196 -8.36 10.54 -34.25
C THR A 196 -7.57 10.93 -33.00
N TRP A 197 -7.20 9.97 -32.15
CA TRP A 197 -6.45 10.23 -30.92
C TRP A 197 -5.04 10.72 -31.23
N ARG A 198 -4.56 11.69 -30.43
CA ARG A 198 -3.19 12.25 -30.49
C ARG A 198 -2.57 12.25 -29.10
N SER A 199 -1.24 12.22 -29.08
CA SER A 199 -0.45 12.14 -27.84
C SER A 199 1.01 12.53 -28.06
N SER A 200 1.80 12.54 -26.98
CA SER A 200 3.23 12.80 -27.02
C SER A 200 4.01 11.86 -27.95
N VAL A 201 3.46 10.68 -28.29
CA VAL A 201 4.08 9.69 -29.18
C VAL A 201 3.40 9.57 -30.54
N ASN A 202 2.17 10.09 -30.68
CA ASN A 202 1.39 10.12 -31.91
C ASN A 202 0.88 11.55 -32.13
N TYR A 203 1.80 12.50 -32.33
CA TYR A 203 1.46 13.93 -32.35
C TYR A 203 0.66 14.34 -33.59
N ASP A 204 1.11 13.88 -34.78
CA ASP A 204 0.47 14.18 -36.07
C ASP A 204 0.04 12.92 -36.85
N SER A 205 0.28 11.73 -36.28
CA SER A 205 0.03 10.45 -36.94
C SER A 205 -1.04 9.64 -36.22
N PRO A 206 -1.81 8.81 -36.94
CA PRO A 206 -2.71 7.85 -36.31
C PRO A 206 -1.92 6.80 -35.50
N VAL A 207 -2.61 6.14 -34.58
CA VAL A 207 -2.08 4.98 -33.86
C VAL A 207 -1.80 3.85 -34.85
N SER A 208 -0.57 3.34 -34.86
CA SER A 208 -0.21 2.19 -35.68
C SER A 208 -0.79 0.89 -35.09
N TYR A 209 -1.54 0.14 -35.90
CA TYR A 209 -2.03 -1.19 -35.56
C TYR A 209 -2.15 -2.07 -36.81
N ALA A 210 -2.20 -3.39 -36.61
CA ALA A 210 -2.62 -4.34 -37.65
C ALA A 210 -3.83 -5.16 -37.18
N ARG A 211 -4.90 -5.15 -37.97
CA ARG A 211 -6.11 -5.94 -37.72
C ARG A 211 -5.91 -7.37 -38.20
N LEU A 212 -6.27 -8.34 -37.36
CA LEU A 212 -6.10 -9.77 -37.56
C LEU A 212 -7.41 -10.51 -37.21
N ALA A 213 -7.51 -11.78 -37.61
CA ALA A 213 -8.57 -12.66 -37.11
C ALA A 213 -8.32 -12.97 -35.62
N SER A 214 -9.33 -12.82 -34.77
CA SER A 214 -9.23 -13.26 -33.39
C SER A 214 -9.49 -14.77 -33.29
N PRO A 215 -8.77 -15.50 -32.41
CA PRO A 215 -9.14 -16.86 -32.03
C PRO A 215 -10.41 -16.89 -31.18
N ARG A 216 -10.93 -15.74 -30.72
CA ARG A 216 -12.14 -15.64 -29.91
C ARG A 216 -13.34 -15.32 -30.80
N ALA A 217 -14.37 -16.15 -30.74
CA ALA A 217 -15.59 -15.93 -31.51
C ALA A 217 -16.27 -14.60 -31.13
N GLY A 218 -16.59 -13.77 -32.14
CA GLY A 218 -17.22 -12.46 -31.96
C GLY A 218 -16.26 -11.32 -31.62
N PHE A 219 -14.94 -11.55 -31.70
CA PHE A 219 -13.90 -10.55 -31.44
C PHE A 219 -13.05 -10.28 -32.70
N ALA A 220 -12.60 -9.04 -32.84
CA ALA A 220 -11.52 -8.63 -33.72
C ALA A 220 -10.21 -8.59 -32.93
N ARG A 221 -9.11 -8.97 -33.56
CA ARG A 221 -7.78 -8.88 -32.96
C ARG A 221 -6.99 -7.72 -33.56
N TYR A 222 -6.31 -6.98 -32.71
CA TYR A 222 -5.43 -5.89 -33.10
C TYR A 222 -4.03 -6.14 -32.56
N LYS A 223 -3.03 -6.14 -33.44
CA LYS A 223 -1.62 -6.08 -33.06
C LYS A 223 -1.24 -4.61 -32.89
N VAL A 224 -1.00 -4.18 -31.66
CA VAL A 224 -0.83 -2.76 -31.27
C VAL A 224 0.15 -2.64 -30.10
N SER A 225 0.70 -1.45 -29.83
CA SER A 225 1.50 -1.22 -28.62
C SER A 225 0.64 -1.32 -27.35
N LEU A 226 1.23 -1.81 -26.25
CA LEU A 226 0.54 -1.88 -24.97
C LEU A 226 0.09 -0.51 -24.47
N ARG A 227 0.87 0.55 -24.70
CA ARG A 227 0.48 1.93 -24.34
C ARG A 227 -0.81 2.35 -25.05
N ALA A 228 -0.90 2.17 -26.37
CA ALA A 228 -2.10 2.55 -27.11
C ALA A 228 -3.31 1.68 -26.75
N ALA A 229 -3.10 0.39 -26.48
CA ALA A 229 -4.16 -0.47 -25.94
C ALA A 229 -4.67 0.04 -24.58
N ALA A 230 -3.76 0.41 -23.67
CA ALA A 230 -4.12 0.97 -22.37
C ALA A 230 -4.89 2.28 -22.50
N GLU A 231 -4.42 3.20 -23.34
CA GLU A 231 -5.09 4.48 -23.61
C GLU A 231 -6.53 4.27 -24.09
N PHE A 232 -6.73 3.31 -25.01
CA PHE A 232 -8.07 2.99 -25.50
C PHE A 232 -8.96 2.36 -24.42
N VAL A 233 -8.51 1.30 -23.72
CA VAL A 233 -9.38 0.56 -22.78
C VAL A 233 -9.76 1.36 -21.55
N LEU A 234 -8.96 2.36 -21.16
CA LEU A 234 -9.27 3.27 -20.07
C LEU A 234 -10.44 4.21 -20.41
N ARG A 235 -10.67 4.51 -21.69
CA ARG A 235 -11.67 5.50 -22.13
C ARG A 235 -12.82 4.97 -22.96
N LYS A 236 -12.75 3.72 -23.46
CA LYS A 236 -13.77 3.11 -24.37
C LYS A 236 -15.22 3.20 -23.89
N ASP A 237 -15.43 3.37 -22.58
CA ASP A 237 -16.76 3.40 -21.96
C ASP A 237 -17.33 4.84 -21.85
N TYR A 238 -16.53 5.89 -22.03
CA TYR A 238 -16.99 7.29 -21.99
C TYR A 238 -17.54 7.77 -23.34
N ARG A 239 -18.52 7.05 -23.86
CA ARG A 239 -19.07 7.29 -25.21
C ARG A 239 -19.92 8.56 -25.33
N ALA A 240 -20.46 9.04 -24.21
CA ALA A 240 -21.27 10.27 -24.18
C ALA A 240 -20.41 11.53 -24.31
N ASP A 241 -19.17 11.46 -23.81
CA ASP A 241 -18.22 12.59 -23.71
C ASP A 241 -17.01 12.40 -24.64
N TRP A 242 -17.12 11.51 -25.62
CA TRP A 242 -15.99 11.03 -26.43
C TRP A 242 -15.17 12.15 -27.07
N ASP A 243 -15.82 13.19 -27.58
CA ASP A 243 -15.14 14.29 -28.27
C ASP A 243 -14.23 15.10 -27.34
N THR A 244 -14.49 15.07 -26.02
CA THR A 244 -13.60 15.65 -25.00
C THR A 244 -12.56 14.62 -24.57
N GLU A 245 -12.97 13.39 -24.26
CA GLU A 245 -12.09 12.32 -23.77
C GLU A 245 -11.00 11.89 -24.79
N ILE A 246 -11.26 12.08 -26.08
CA ILE A 246 -10.29 11.78 -27.15
C ILE A 246 -9.16 12.82 -27.25
N LEU A 247 -9.33 14.00 -26.65
CA LEU A 247 -8.29 15.04 -26.63
C LEU A 247 -7.21 14.76 -25.58
N GLU A 248 -7.47 13.83 -24.65
CA GLU A 248 -6.63 13.60 -23.50
C GLU A 248 -5.60 12.47 -23.73
N GLU A 249 -4.39 12.69 -23.23
CA GLU A 249 -3.35 11.68 -23.07
C GLU A 249 -3.29 11.30 -21.59
N TYR A 250 -3.85 10.14 -21.24
CA TYR A 250 -3.80 9.66 -19.86
C TYR A 250 -2.38 9.21 -19.49
N THR A 251 -1.68 8.51 -20.37
CA THR A 251 -0.39 7.89 -20.03
C THR A 251 0.81 8.80 -20.33
N TYR A 252 0.99 9.89 -19.57
CA TYR A 252 2.01 10.92 -19.87
C TYR A 252 3.38 10.71 -19.21
N LEU A 253 3.46 10.02 -18.07
CA LEU A 253 4.71 9.66 -17.39
C LEU A 253 4.71 8.18 -16.96
N SER A 254 5.88 7.56 -16.96
CA SER A 254 6.10 6.26 -16.34
C SER A 254 6.30 6.39 -14.83
N GLN A 255 6.12 5.29 -14.11
CA GLN A 255 6.43 5.21 -12.68
C GLN A 255 7.85 5.71 -12.38
N SER A 256 8.85 5.26 -13.13
CA SER A 256 10.25 5.69 -12.91
C SER A 256 10.47 7.18 -13.15
N GLN A 257 9.77 7.77 -14.14
CA GLN A 257 9.86 9.20 -14.41
C GLN A 257 9.19 10.04 -13.31
N PHE A 258 8.07 9.59 -12.74
CA PHE A 258 7.49 10.21 -11.55
C PHE A 258 8.45 10.15 -10.36
N GLU A 259 9.04 8.98 -10.11
CA GLU A 259 9.97 8.79 -8.99
C GLU A 259 11.23 9.65 -9.13
N GLU A 260 11.78 9.76 -10.34
CA GLU A 260 12.91 10.65 -10.65
C GLU A 260 12.52 12.12 -10.46
N ALA A 261 11.35 12.53 -10.99
CA ALA A 261 10.84 13.88 -10.82
C ALA A 261 10.64 14.26 -9.35
N PHE A 262 10.22 13.30 -8.51
CA PHE A 262 10.05 13.52 -7.07
C PHE A 262 11.40 13.68 -6.37
N ARG A 263 12.34 12.78 -6.62
CA ARG A 263 13.67 12.83 -6.02
C ARG A 263 14.43 14.10 -6.37
N ALA A 264 14.40 14.51 -7.64
CA ALA A 264 15.01 15.75 -8.12
C ALA A 264 14.45 17.01 -7.43
N ARG A 265 13.25 16.93 -6.84
CA ARG A 265 12.57 18.05 -6.14
C ARG A 265 12.68 17.97 -4.62
N GLY A 266 13.57 17.12 -4.09
CA GLY A 266 13.74 16.99 -2.64
C GLY A 266 12.58 16.26 -1.96
N LEU A 267 11.91 15.34 -2.66
CA LEU A 267 10.82 14.54 -2.10
C LEU A 267 11.31 13.12 -1.76
N ARG A 268 11.16 12.70 -0.50
CA ARG A 268 11.24 11.29 -0.10
C ARG A 268 9.96 10.59 -0.56
N ILE A 269 10.09 9.56 -1.38
CA ILE A 269 8.96 8.75 -1.83
C ILE A 269 8.50 7.86 -0.68
N VAL A 270 7.31 8.12 -0.15
CA VAL A 270 6.65 7.30 0.88
C VAL A 270 6.04 6.06 0.26
N THR A 271 5.46 6.20 -0.94
CA THR A 271 5.01 5.08 -1.78
C THR A 271 4.87 5.54 -3.23
N SER A 272 5.12 4.62 -4.16
CA SER A 272 4.94 4.78 -5.60
C SER A 272 4.44 3.45 -6.15
N MET A 273 3.19 3.37 -6.62
CA MET A 273 2.62 2.12 -7.10
C MET A 273 1.48 2.28 -8.11
N PRO A 274 1.35 1.35 -9.07
CA PRO A 274 0.17 1.26 -9.92
C PRO A 274 -1.07 0.83 -9.11
N LEU A 275 -2.24 1.33 -9.51
CA LEU A 275 -3.53 1.05 -8.88
C LEU A 275 -4.54 0.44 -9.87
N TRP A 276 -5.35 -0.48 -9.36
CA TRP A 276 -6.48 -1.06 -10.07
C TRP A 276 -7.74 -0.84 -9.27
N ASN A 277 -8.62 0.03 -9.76
CA ASN A 277 -9.93 0.25 -9.19
C ASN A 277 -10.76 -1.05 -9.38
N PRO A 278 -11.18 -1.72 -8.29
CA PRO A 278 -11.87 -3.00 -8.39
C PRO A 278 -13.17 -2.92 -9.20
N TRP A 279 -13.92 -1.83 -9.07
CA TRP A 279 -15.17 -1.63 -9.80
C TRP A 279 -14.92 -1.49 -11.31
N ILE A 280 -13.89 -0.74 -11.71
CA ILE A 280 -13.51 -0.62 -13.13
C ILE A 280 -13.07 -1.97 -13.68
N VAL A 281 -12.22 -2.70 -12.96
CA VAL A 281 -11.75 -4.02 -13.41
C VAL A 281 -12.93 -4.96 -13.62
N GLU A 282 -13.81 -5.10 -12.62
CA GLU A 282 -14.96 -5.99 -12.66
C GLU A 282 -15.96 -5.61 -13.77
N ASN A 283 -16.30 -4.33 -13.90
CA ASN A 283 -17.41 -3.91 -14.76
C ASN A 283 -16.98 -3.54 -16.19
N ARG A 284 -15.73 -3.05 -16.36
CA ARG A 284 -15.24 -2.49 -17.63
C ARG A 284 -14.15 -3.32 -18.29
N PHE A 285 -13.39 -4.13 -17.55
CA PHE A 285 -12.27 -4.89 -18.10
C PHE A 285 -12.58 -6.39 -18.26
N VAL A 286 -12.96 -7.05 -17.17
CA VAL A 286 -13.21 -8.51 -17.16
C VAL A 286 -14.24 -8.90 -18.23
N GLY A 287 -13.83 -9.76 -19.17
CA GLY A 287 -14.65 -10.23 -20.27
C GLY A 287 -15.01 -9.19 -21.33
N ARG A 288 -14.57 -7.93 -21.20
CA ARG A 288 -14.85 -6.84 -22.15
C ARG A 288 -13.78 -6.66 -23.21
N PHE A 289 -12.56 -7.09 -22.92
CA PHE A 289 -11.45 -7.20 -23.87
C PHE A 289 -10.46 -8.26 -23.37
N HIS A 290 -9.53 -8.67 -24.22
CA HIS A 290 -8.44 -9.55 -23.82
C HIS A 290 -7.11 -9.04 -24.35
N LEU A 291 -6.06 -9.18 -23.53
CA LEU A 291 -4.69 -8.87 -23.89
C LEU A 291 -3.88 -10.16 -23.91
N ALA A 292 -3.02 -10.32 -24.91
CA ALA A 292 -2.03 -11.39 -24.97
C ALA A 292 -0.71 -10.89 -25.55
N ASP A 293 0.39 -11.52 -25.17
CA ASP A 293 1.66 -11.32 -25.85
C ASP A 293 1.66 -11.97 -27.25
N LEU A 294 2.76 -11.83 -27.98
CA LEU A 294 2.87 -12.41 -29.33
C LEU A 294 2.95 -13.95 -29.34
N ASN A 295 3.10 -14.58 -28.17
CA ASN A 295 3.09 -16.03 -27.98
C ASN A 295 1.71 -16.54 -27.49
N GLU A 296 0.66 -15.71 -27.55
CA GLU A 296 -0.69 -16.02 -27.06
C GLU A 296 -0.81 -16.17 -25.53
N THR A 297 0.21 -15.75 -24.78
CA THR A 297 0.16 -15.77 -23.32
C THR A 297 -0.69 -14.60 -22.83
N PRO A 298 -1.73 -14.81 -22.02
CA PRO A 298 -2.55 -13.72 -21.48
C PRO A 298 -1.70 -12.70 -20.71
N LEU A 299 -2.00 -11.41 -20.89
CA LEU A 299 -1.33 -10.32 -20.19
C LEU A 299 -2.20 -9.73 -19.08
N PRO A 300 -1.59 -9.15 -18.04
CA PRO A 300 -2.32 -8.39 -17.02
C PRO A 300 -3.10 -7.22 -17.63
N PHE A 301 -4.21 -6.85 -17.00
CA PHE A 301 -4.86 -5.58 -17.28
C PHE A 301 -3.93 -4.41 -16.96
N PRO A 302 -3.91 -3.35 -17.79
CA PRO A 302 -3.15 -2.15 -17.48
C PRO A 302 -3.67 -1.51 -16.18
N PRO A 303 -2.83 -0.76 -15.46
CA PRO A 303 -3.26 0.00 -14.29
C PRO A 303 -4.40 0.94 -14.66
N THR A 304 -5.43 1.02 -13.80
CA THR A 304 -6.50 2.02 -13.97
C THR A 304 -6.04 3.41 -13.59
N ASN A 305 -5.13 3.49 -12.62
CA ASN A 305 -4.53 4.70 -12.09
C ASN A 305 -3.17 4.36 -11.47
N TYR A 306 -2.55 5.35 -10.83
CA TYR A 306 -1.26 5.31 -10.19
C TYR A 306 -1.31 6.21 -8.95
N LEU A 307 -0.52 5.87 -7.93
CA LEU A 307 -0.34 6.67 -6.73
C LEU A 307 1.15 6.89 -6.50
N ILE A 308 1.55 8.13 -6.31
CA ILE A 308 2.85 8.49 -5.73
C ILE A 308 2.65 9.52 -4.62
N VAL A 309 3.33 9.30 -3.51
CA VAL A 309 3.30 10.14 -2.32
C VAL A 309 4.73 10.56 -2.00
N GLY A 310 4.96 11.87 -1.94
CA GLY A 310 6.26 12.47 -1.68
C GLY A 310 6.22 13.38 -0.47
N GLU A 311 7.15 13.22 0.47
CA GLU A 311 7.36 14.14 1.57
C GLU A 311 8.55 15.06 1.27
N LYS A 312 8.33 16.38 1.32
CA LYS A 312 9.38 17.37 1.11
C LYS A 312 10.37 17.37 2.26
N VAL A 313 11.64 17.13 1.97
CA VAL A 313 12.71 17.22 2.96
C VAL A 313 13.52 18.50 2.80
N SER A 314 14.40 18.77 3.77
CA SER A 314 15.34 19.87 3.65
C SER A 314 16.37 19.58 2.55
N SER A 315 16.97 20.61 1.95
CA SER A 315 17.98 20.45 0.90
C SER A 315 19.27 19.74 1.36
N ARG A 316 19.43 19.48 2.66
CA ARG A 316 20.58 18.76 3.23
C ARG A 316 20.28 17.29 3.55
N ALA A 317 19.02 16.88 3.40
CA ALA A 317 18.57 15.53 3.74
C ALA A 317 18.56 14.64 2.49
N GLY A 318 18.80 13.35 2.67
CA GLY A 318 18.70 12.40 1.57
C GLY A 318 17.25 12.15 1.15
N VAL A 319 17.03 11.87 -0.14
CA VAL A 319 15.71 11.55 -0.71
C VAL A 319 15.51 10.06 -0.94
N GLU A 320 16.59 9.28 -0.95
CA GLU A 320 16.57 7.83 -1.13
C GLU A 320 17.74 7.14 -0.41
N LEU A 321 17.50 5.89 0.00
CA LEU A 321 18.49 4.93 0.45
C LEU A 321 18.57 3.79 -0.57
N VAL A 322 19.76 3.58 -1.14
CA VAL A 322 19.97 2.63 -2.25
C VAL A 322 20.99 1.59 -1.84
N GLU A 323 20.71 0.32 -2.11
CA GLU A 323 21.71 -0.75 -2.05
C GLU A 323 22.62 -0.68 -3.28
N GLU A 324 23.86 -0.26 -3.10
CA GLU A 324 24.83 -0.17 -4.20
C GLU A 324 25.45 -1.52 -4.52
N GLN A 325 25.77 -2.27 -3.46
CA GLN A 325 26.47 -3.55 -3.54
C GLN A 325 25.96 -4.47 -2.45
N ARG A 326 25.96 -5.77 -2.74
CA ARG A 326 25.69 -6.81 -1.75
C ARG A 326 26.68 -7.95 -1.88
N GLN A 327 27.00 -8.58 -0.77
CA GLN A 327 27.82 -9.79 -0.72
C GLN A 327 27.23 -10.80 0.25
N ILE A 328 27.40 -12.09 -0.05
CA ILE A 328 27.04 -13.17 0.87
C ILE A 328 28.07 -13.20 2.00
N LEU A 329 27.59 -13.15 3.24
CA LEU A 329 28.41 -13.22 4.44
C LEU A 329 28.61 -14.65 4.89
N LYS A 330 29.89 -15.01 5.12
CA LYS A 330 30.27 -16.28 5.76
C LYS A 330 30.50 -16.14 7.27
N THR A 331 30.83 -14.93 7.72
CA THR A 331 31.14 -14.63 9.11
C THR A 331 30.45 -13.32 9.47
N PRO A 332 29.19 -13.37 9.95
CA PRO A 332 28.46 -12.17 10.32
C PRO A 332 29.00 -11.57 11.63
N GLN A 333 28.85 -10.27 11.79
CA GLN A 333 29.29 -9.48 12.94
C GLN A 333 28.11 -8.98 13.78
N PHE A 334 26.93 -8.83 13.18
CA PHE A 334 25.73 -8.34 13.85
C PHE A 334 24.67 -9.44 13.98
N LEU A 335 24.26 -10.05 12.87
CA LEU A 335 23.29 -11.14 12.90
C LEU A 335 23.97 -12.47 13.25
N SER A 336 23.27 -13.34 13.97
CA SER A 336 23.64 -14.76 14.05
C SER A 336 22.63 -15.62 13.30
N LEU A 337 23.10 -16.76 12.80
CA LEU A 337 22.26 -17.77 12.19
C LEU A 337 22.41 -19.07 12.96
N THR A 338 21.29 -19.62 13.42
CA THR A 338 21.27 -20.87 14.19
C THR A 338 20.37 -21.88 13.49
N SER A 339 20.86 -23.11 13.37
CA SER A 339 20.13 -24.24 12.79
C SER A 339 19.46 -25.07 13.89
N TYR A 340 18.22 -25.47 13.65
CA TYR A 340 17.41 -26.29 14.54
C TYR A 340 16.93 -27.52 13.79
N ARG A 341 17.04 -28.69 14.41
CA ARG A 341 16.50 -29.95 13.89
C ARG A 341 15.17 -30.26 14.55
N HIS A 342 14.16 -30.56 13.75
CA HIS A 342 12.91 -31.12 14.23
C HIS A 342 13.13 -32.58 14.64
N LYS A 343 12.80 -32.95 15.89
CA LYS A 343 13.12 -34.25 16.49
C LYS A 343 12.43 -35.43 15.80
N GLU A 344 11.22 -35.22 15.29
CA GLU A 344 10.43 -36.30 14.66
C GLU A 344 10.68 -36.42 13.15
N SER A 345 10.50 -35.33 12.38
CA SER A 345 10.72 -35.36 10.92
C SER A 345 12.19 -35.34 10.51
N GLY A 346 13.09 -34.84 11.35
CA GLY A 346 14.50 -34.63 11.02
C GLY A 346 14.79 -33.37 10.21
N ASP A 347 13.76 -32.60 9.85
CA ASP A 347 13.87 -31.37 9.07
C ASP A 347 14.74 -30.32 9.76
N ILE A 348 15.47 -29.55 8.95
CA ILE A 348 16.31 -28.45 9.41
C ILE A 348 15.61 -27.12 9.17
N TYR A 349 15.57 -26.31 10.21
CA TYR A 349 15.10 -24.93 10.20
C TYR A 349 16.27 -24.00 10.54
N GLU A 350 16.32 -22.86 9.87
CA GLU A 350 17.35 -21.86 10.09
C GLU A 350 16.68 -20.59 10.57
N LEU A 351 17.19 -20.01 11.65
CA LEU A 351 16.71 -18.74 12.19
C LEU A 351 17.84 -17.72 12.23
N ALA A 352 17.57 -16.54 11.69
CA ALA A 352 18.41 -15.37 11.91
C ALA A 352 17.96 -14.62 13.16
N GLU A 353 18.90 -14.08 13.91
CA GLU A 353 18.64 -13.31 15.11
C GLU A 353 19.58 -12.12 15.20
N ARG A 354 19.13 -11.07 15.88
CA ARG A 354 19.96 -9.90 16.19
C ARG A 354 20.38 -9.94 17.66
N PRO A 355 21.42 -9.19 18.05
CA PRO A 355 21.78 -9.04 19.45
C PRO A 355 20.67 -8.31 20.20
N ASN A 356 20.44 -8.73 21.46
CA ASN A 356 19.49 -8.12 22.40
C ASN A 356 18.02 -8.14 21.92
N LEU A 357 17.12 -7.61 22.74
CA LEU A 357 15.68 -7.73 22.56
C LEU A 357 15.04 -6.45 22.00
N THR A 358 13.92 -6.61 21.32
CA THR A 358 13.13 -5.53 20.72
C THR A 358 12.04 -5.05 21.65
N ILE A 359 12.01 -3.75 21.94
CA ILE A 359 10.85 -3.11 22.58
C ILE A 359 10.21 -2.07 21.65
N ASP A 360 8.88 -2.09 21.62
CA ASP A 360 8.03 -1.14 20.90
C ASP A 360 7.20 -0.34 21.87
N LEU A 361 7.33 0.97 21.79
CA LEU A 361 6.52 1.90 22.54
C LEU A 361 5.58 2.61 21.56
N LEU A 362 4.29 2.59 21.88
CA LEU A 362 3.28 3.37 21.17
C LEU A 362 2.71 4.43 22.11
N PRO A 363 3.36 5.61 22.21
CA PRO A 363 2.77 6.73 22.91
C PRO A 363 1.49 7.18 22.24
N TRP A 364 0.47 7.49 23.01
CA TRP A 364 -0.83 7.89 22.50
C TRP A 364 -1.54 8.87 23.44
N PHE A 365 -2.45 9.65 22.87
CA PHE A 365 -3.33 10.54 23.62
C PHE A 365 -4.66 10.72 22.90
N GLU A 366 -5.70 11.08 23.64
CA GLU A 366 -6.98 11.50 23.07
C GLU A 366 -7.04 13.03 23.00
N ASN A 367 -7.55 13.56 21.88
CA ASN A 367 -7.89 14.97 21.76
C ASN A 367 -9.16 15.15 20.93
N ALA A 368 -10.18 15.77 21.53
CA ALA A 368 -11.49 16.01 20.90
C ALA A 368 -12.16 14.75 20.34
N GLY A 369 -12.07 13.62 21.05
CA GLY A 369 -12.66 12.34 20.63
C GLY A 369 -11.89 11.59 19.54
N GLN A 370 -10.74 12.11 19.11
CA GLN A 370 -9.82 11.42 18.20
C GLN A 370 -8.64 10.84 18.97
N ILE A 371 -8.19 9.65 18.56
CA ILE A 371 -7.01 8.99 19.12
C ILE A 371 -5.81 9.27 18.24
N PHE A 372 -4.77 9.86 18.83
CA PHE A 372 -3.50 10.12 18.18
C PHE A 372 -2.43 9.21 18.76
N VAL A 373 -1.54 8.73 17.90
CA VAL A 373 -0.33 8.01 18.28
C VAL A 373 0.90 8.80 17.88
N LEU A 374 1.97 8.68 18.65
CA LEU A 374 3.28 9.23 18.30
C LEU A 374 4.14 8.13 17.70
N ALA A 375 4.57 8.33 16.46
CA ALA A 375 5.40 7.39 15.73
C ALA A 375 6.66 8.09 15.20
N LYS A 376 7.73 7.33 15.00
CA LYS A 376 8.89 7.82 14.25
C LYS A 376 8.51 7.84 12.78
N LYS A 377 8.68 9.00 12.16
CA LYS A 377 8.43 9.25 10.74
C LYS A 377 9.76 9.53 10.04
N ASP A 378 9.87 9.08 8.81
CA ASP A 378 11.08 9.17 7.98
C ASP A 378 12.32 8.56 8.64
N PHE A 379 12.13 7.45 9.35
CA PHE A 379 13.24 6.74 9.98
C PHE A 379 13.97 5.90 8.94
N PRO A 380 15.31 5.98 8.81
CA PRO A 380 16.04 5.26 7.78
C PRO A 380 16.06 3.74 8.05
N ARG A 381 15.51 2.97 7.10
CA ARG A 381 15.50 1.50 7.06
C ARG A 381 15.97 1.02 5.68
N PRO A 382 17.27 1.14 5.37
CA PRO A 382 17.79 0.84 4.04
C PRO A 382 17.53 -0.61 3.59
N VAL A 383 17.47 -1.55 4.54
CA VAL A 383 17.23 -2.98 4.27
C VAL A 383 15.92 -3.23 3.51
N VAL A 384 14.89 -2.39 3.63
CA VAL A 384 13.64 -2.57 2.86
C VAL A 384 13.85 -2.44 1.35
N ASN A 385 14.91 -1.73 0.94
CA ASN A 385 15.31 -1.54 -0.45
C ASN A 385 16.36 -2.55 -0.91
N ALA A 386 16.78 -3.50 -0.05
CA ALA A 386 17.70 -4.55 -0.43
C ALA A 386 17.09 -5.51 -1.47
N CYS A 387 17.97 -6.13 -2.25
CA CYS A 387 17.60 -7.02 -3.35
C CYS A 387 16.67 -6.33 -4.36
N ALA A 388 17.08 -5.17 -4.87
CA ALA A 388 16.33 -4.39 -5.86
C ALA A 388 16.14 -5.13 -7.21
N ASP A 389 16.96 -6.16 -7.47
CA ASP A 389 16.81 -7.09 -8.59
C ASP A 389 15.59 -8.02 -8.47
N GLN A 390 15.02 -8.14 -7.27
CA GLN A 390 13.79 -8.92 -7.02
C GLN A 390 12.57 -7.99 -7.04
N PRO A 391 11.57 -8.24 -7.91
CA PRO A 391 10.39 -7.39 -7.98
C PRO A 391 9.51 -7.51 -6.73
N THR A 392 8.95 -6.37 -6.31
CA THR A 392 7.73 -6.34 -5.47
C THR A 392 6.52 -6.66 -6.35
N LEU A 393 5.64 -7.55 -5.91
CA LEU A 393 4.54 -8.09 -6.73
C LEU A 393 3.45 -7.06 -7.06
N ASN A 394 3.24 -6.08 -6.17
CA ASN A 394 2.34 -4.94 -6.41
C ASN A 394 3.02 -3.82 -7.22
N GLY A 395 4.30 -3.95 -7.55
CA GLY A 395 5.08 -2.93 -8.24
C GLY A 395 5.39 -1.67 -7.41
N SER A 396 5.24 -1.74 -6.09
CA SER A 396 5.53 -0.60 -5.21
C SER A 396 7.02 -0.28 -5.09
N SER A 397 7.33 1.01 -4.88
CA SER A 397 8.68 1.52 -4.64
C SER A 397 8.68 2.51 -3.47
N LEU A 398 9.78 2.56 -2.74
CA LEU A 398 9.96 3.31 -1.49
C LEU A 398 11.34 3.97 -1.46
N SER A 399 11.45 5.09 -0.75
CA SER A 399 12.74 5.77 -0.52
C SER A 399 13.65 5.08 0.49
N GLY A 400 13.16 4.08 1.24
CA GLY A 400 13.90 3.43 2.33
C GLY A 400 13.75 4.14 3.69
N TYR A 401 12.97 5.21 3.75
CA TYR A 401 12.53 5.85 4.98
C TYR A 401 11.12 5.38 5.31
N ILE A 402 10.91 4.87 6.53
CA ILE A 402 9.61 4.32 6.93
C ILE A 402 9.06 5.02 8.17
N THR A 403 7.76 4.86 8.36
CA THR A 403 7.08 5.22 9.61
C THR A 403 6.94 3.96 10.47
N GLU A 404 7.37 4.03 11.72
CA GLU A 404 7.39 2.89 12.65
C GLU A 404 7.14 3.33 14.10
N PRO A 405 6.82 2.42 15.04
CA PRO A 405 6.69 2.76 16.46
C PRO A 405 7.99 3.34 17.03
N VAL A 406 7.90 3.94 18.22
CA VAL A 406 9.11 4.33 18.97
C VAL A 406 9.79 3.05 19.47
N SER A 407 10.71 2.54 18.66
CA SER A 407 11.39 1.26 18.88
C SER A 407 12.77 1.45 19.50
N ALA A 408 13.18 0.49 20.34
CA ALA A 408 14.51 0.43 20.94
C ALA A 408 15.01 -1.01 21.15
N ILE A 409 16.30 -1.13 21.43
CA ILE A 409 16.97 -2.38 21.81
C ILE A 409 17.18 -2.36 23.31
N VAL A 410 16.83 -3.44 23.99
CA VAL A 410 16.94 -3.57 25.46
C VAL A 410 17.55 -4.92 25.84
N ASP A 411 18.22 -4.95 26.99
CA ASP A 411 18.87 -6.17 27.50
C ASP A 411 17.87 -7.13 28.18
N SER A 412 16.68 -6.64 28.55
CA SER A 412 15.66 -7.40 29.28
C SER A 412 14.27 -7.19 28.70
N ILE A 413 13.47 -8.26 28.71
CA ILE A 413 12.05 -8.28 28.30
C ILE A 413 11.22 -7.37 29.21
N ASN A 414 11.56 -7.35 30.50
CA ASN A 414 10.86 -6.56 31.51
C ASN A 414 11.58 -5.23 31.72
N ALA A 415 11.66 -4.42 30.66
CA ALA A 415 12.19 -3.07 30.76
C ALA A 415 11.42 -2.29 31.85
N SER A 416 12.14 -1.76 32.84
CA SER A 416 11.54 -1.00 33.94
C SER A 416 10.92 0.30 33.44
N GLU A 417 10.08 0.93 34.26
CA GLU A 417 9.46 2.21 33.90
C GLU A 417 10.51 3.30 33.64
N GLU A 418 11.64 3.25 34.35
CA GLU A 418 12.76 4.16 34.13
C GLU A 418 13.39 3.95 32.75
N VAL A 419 13.56 2.70 32.31
CA VAL A 419 14.09 2.38 30.97
C VAL A 419 13.14 2.88 29.89
N VAL A 420 11.83 2.64 30.04
CA VAL A 420 10.82 3.14 29.10
C VAL A 420 10.84 4.67 29.04
N SER A 421 10.87 5.33 30.20
CA SER A 421 10.92 6.80 30.27
C SER A 421 12.18 7.36 29.61
N HIS A 422 13.32 6.70 29.78
CA HIS A 422 14.57 7.09 29.13
C HIS A 422 14.50 6.97 27.60
N ILE A 423 13.95 5.85 27.10
CA ILE A 423 13.77 5.63 25.66
C ILE A 423 12.87 6.72 25.07
N LEU A 424 11.75 7.04 25.73
CA LEU A 424 10.80 8.05 25.24
C LEU A 424 11.39 9.47 25.29
N ALA A 425 12.20 9.78 26.30
CA ALA A 425 12.90 11.06 26.38
C ALA A 425 13.91 11.21 25.23
N GLU A 426 14.72 10.18 24.97
CA GLU A 426 15.74 10.18 23.92
C GLU A 426 15.13 10.17 22.52
N ARG A 427 14.13 9.31 22.28
CA ARG A 427 13.64 8.97 20.94
C ARG A 427 12.33 9.62 20.56
N ALA A 428 11.64 10.27 21.51
CA ALA A 428 10.38 10.97 21.25
C ALA A 428 10.29 12.34 21.93
N GLY A 429 11.30 12.77 22.70
CA GLY A 429 11.28 14.04 23.41
C GLY A 429 10.23 14.11 24.52
N LEU A 430 9.78 12.95 25.03
CA LEU A 430 8.77 12.84 26.07
C LEU A 430 9.43 12.57 27.42
N ASN A 431 9.30 13.51 28.34
CA ASN A 431 9.86 13.35 29.69
C ASN A 431 8.99 12.41 30.53
N ALA A 432 9.53 11.94 31.66
CA ALA A 432 8.78 11.10 32.60
C ALA A 432 7.47 11.75 33.08
N GLU A 433 7.43 13.09 33.17
CA GLU A 433 6.21 13.82 33.52
C GLU A 433 5.13 13.77 32.43
N ASP A 434 5.50 13.60 31.16
CA ASP A 434 4.55 13.52 30.06
C ASP A 434 3.81 12.17 30.04
N ILE A 435 4.37 11.14 30.68
CA ILE A 435 3.79 9.80 30.76
C ILE A 435 2.72 9.78 31.85
N LEU A 436 1.48 9.49 31.44
CA LEU A 436 0.33 9.39 32.34
C LEU A 436 0.10 7.95 32.83
N ASN A 437 0.22 7.00 31.92
CA ASN A 437 0.00 5.59 32.21
C ASN A 437 0.83 4.72 31.28
N LEU A 438 1.29 3.58 31.81
CA LEU A 438 2.13 2.65 31.10
C LEU A 438 1.47 1.28 31.05
N GLY A 439 0.92 0.93 29.88
CA GLY A 439 0.14 -0.29 29.68
C GLY A 439 0.95 -1.58 29.89
N ALA A 440 0.25 -2.69 30.10
CA ALA A 440 0.87 -4.00 30.26
C ALA A 440 1.69 -4.40 29.01
N PRO A 441 2.82 -5.12 29.19
CA PRO A 441 3.59 -5.63 28.07
C PRO A 441 2.79 -6.67 27.29
N PHE A 442 3.01 -6.69 25.98
CA PHE A 442 2.44 -7.66 25.07
C PHE A 442 3.51 -8.16 24.12
N THR A 443 3.55 -9.47 23.88
CA THR A 443 4.63 -10.08 23.12
C THR A 443 4.12 -10.84 21.92
N TYR A 444 4.81 -10.68 20.80
CA TYR A 444 4.54 -11.40 19.56
C TYR A 444 5.84 -11.63 18.77
N TYR A 445 5.81 -12.60 17.88
CA TYR A 445 6.87 -12.92 16.94
C TYR A 445 6.57 -12.27 15.60
N THR A 446 7.54 -11.55 15.03
CA THR A 446 7.36 -10.76 13.79
C THR A 446 7.25 -11.63 12.54
N SER A 447 8.16 -12.60 12.40
CA SER A 447 8.15 -13.60 11.33
C SER A 447 8.87 -14.89 11.83
N PRO A 448 8.23 -15.69 12.69
CA PRO A 448 8.87 -16.81 13.42
C PRO A 448 9.33 -17.98 12.53
N GLY A 449 8.99 -17.97 11.24
CA GLY A 449 9.43 -18.98 10.26
C GLY A 449 10.89 -18.86 9.79
N GLY A 450 11.55 -17.73 10.07
CA GLY A 450 12.96 -17.51 9.68
C GLY A 450 13.70 -16.50 10.56
N ILE A 451 13.00 -15.81 11.47
CA ILE A 451 13.57 -14.80 12.35
C ILE A 451 13.29 -15.20 13.80
N ASN A 452 14.33 -15.33 14.61
CA ASN A 452 14.24 -15.57 16.06
C ASN A 452 14.06 -14.23 16.80
N GLU A 453 13.00 -13.50 16.49
CA GLU A 453 12.70 -12.19 17.09
C GLU A 453 11.35 -12.23 17.82
N ARG A 454 11.37 -11.91 19.12
CA ARG A 454 10.18 -11.60 19.91
C ARG A 454 10.18 -10.12 20.27
N VAL A 455 9.13 -9.42 19.83
CA VAL A 455 8.91 -8.01 20.18
C VAL A 455 8.11 -7.95 21.47
N THR A 456 8.50 -7.04 22.37
CA THR A 456 7.68 -6.64 23.52
C THR A 456 7.12 -5.25 23.27
N ALA A 457 5.80 -5.11 23.18
CA ALA A 457 5.14 -3.84 22.88
C ALA A 457 4.37 -3.30 24.10
N ARG A 458 4.42 -1.98 24.32
CA ARG A 458 3.66 -1.27 25.37
C ARG A 458 2.92 -0.08 24.79
N LEU A 459 1.66 0.06 25.20
CA LEU A 459 0.88 1.27 25.00
C LEU A 459 1.27 2.28 26.09
N VAL A 460 1.58 3.51 25.71
CA VAL A 460 2.00 4.56 26.66
C VAL A 460 1.06 5.74 26.56
N GLU A 461 0.19 5.93 27.54
CA GLU A 461 -0.67 7.11 27.56
C GLU A 461 0.17 8.32 27.95
N VAL A 462 0.09 9.39 27.16
CA VAL A 462 0.83 10.62 27.39
C VAL A 462 -0.09 11.83 27.43
N ARG A 463 0.40 12.93 28.02
CA ARG A 463 -0.35 14.19 28.04
C ARG A 463 -0.59 14.68 26.61
N PRO A 464 -1.82 15.15 26.29
CA PRO A 464 -2.07 15.82 25.02
C PRO A 464 -1.15 17.03 24.90
N ARG A 465 -0.32 17.02 23.86
CA ARG A 465 0.60 18.12 23.55
C ARG A 465 0.56 18.35 22.05
N ARG A 466 0.52 19.62 21.63
CA ARG A 466 0.85 19.96 20.25
C ARG A 466 2.34 19.70 20.08
N MET A 467 2.67 18.62 19.40
CA MET A 467 4.04 18.34 18.99
C MET A 467 4.26 19.06 17.66
N ASP A 468 4.91 20.22 17.71
CA ASP A 468 5.62 20.70 16.52
C ASP A 468 6.61 19.60 16.13
N THR A 469 6.73 19.32 14.83
CA THR A 469 7.58 18.22 14.32
C THR A 469 8.97 18.32 14.95
N THR A 470 9.27 17.42 15.89
CA THR A 470 10.49 17.50 16.69
C THR A 470 11.52 16.57 16.07
N SER A 471 12.63 17.14 15.60
CA SER A 471 13.78 16.35 15.18
C SER A 471 14.31 15.59 16.38
N ILE A 472 14.51 14.28 16.22
CA ILE A 472 15.13 13.46 17.26
C ILE A 472 16.66 13.53 17.13
N PRO A 473 17.42 13.38 18.24
CA PRO A 473 18.87 13.23 18.16
C PRO A 473 19.24 12.16 17.13
N ASN A 474 20.17 12.47 16.23
CA ASN A 474 20.55 11.52 15.21
C ASN A 474 21.43 10.42 15.82
N TYR A 475 20.86 9.21 15.94
CA TYR A 475 21.55 8.00 16.40
C TYR A 475 21.75 6.97 15.26
N THR A 476 21.58 7.39 14.01
CA THR A 476 21.73 6.52 12.84
C THR A 476 23.09 6.75 12.16
N LYS A 477 23.39 5.92 11.15
CA LYS A 477 24.59 6.10 10.29
C LYS A 477 24.33 7.07 9.11
N PHE A 478 23.13 7.61 9.01
CA PHE A 478 22.69 8.49 7.92
C PHE A 478 22.59 9.95 8.41
N THR A 479 22.28 10.90 7.52
CA THR A 479 22.31 12.33 7.87
C THR A 479 21.29 12.74 8.93
N ASP A 480 20.17 12.03 9.01
CA ASP A 480 19.14 12.24 10.04
C ASP A 480 18.52 10.93 10.55
N ALA A 481 17.76 11.03 11.63
CA ALA A 481 16.99 9.94 12.22
C ALA A 481 15.47 10.14 12.05
N GLY A 482 15.06 10.98 11.10
CA GLY A 482 13.68 11.39 10.94
C GLY A 482 13.15 12.26 12.08
N THR A 483 11.85 12.16 12.32
CA THR A 483 11.11 12.98 13.29
C THR A 483 10.13 12.14 14.10
N VAL A 484 9.62 12.63 15.22
CA VAL A 484 8.41 12.07 15.85
C VAL A 484 7.21 12.92 15.48
N ARG A 485 6.15 12.27 15.02
CA ARG A 485 4.91 12.94 14.61
C ARG A 485 3.67 12.28 15.18
N GLU A 486 2.65 13.12 15.34
CA GLU A 486 1.28 12.71 15.62
C GLU A 486 0.65 12.09 14.37
N LEU A 487 0.12 10.88 14.51
CA LEU A 487 -0.67 10.20 13.50
C LEU A 487 -2.06 9.91 14.07
N ASP A 488 -3.11 10.13 13.28
CA ASP A 488 -4.45 9.66 13.63
C ASP A 488 -4.49 8.13 13.51
N ALA A 489 -4.93 7.46 14.58
CA ALA A 489 -4.93 6.01 14.69
C ALA A 489 -5.78 5.35 13.59
N HIS A 490 -7.02 5.82 13.39
CA HIS A 490 -7.94 5.29 12.38
C HIS A 490 -7.41 5.49 10.97
N GLN A 491 -6.79 6.64 10.72
CA GLN A 491 -6.24 6.96 9.40
C GLN A 491 -4.99 6.15 9.09
N THR A 492 -4.18 5.86 10.11
CA THR A 492 -3.04 4.95 9.96
C THR A 492 -3.51 3.52 9.60
N LEU A 493 -4.58 3.03 10.23
CA LEU A 493 -5.18 1.74 9.85
C LEU A 493 -5.71 1.75 8.41
N ARG A 494 -6.40 2.84 8.02
CA ARG A 494 -6.85 3.03 6.64
C ARG A 494 -5.68 3.01 5.66
N ALA A 495 -4.58 3.69 5.97
CA ALA A 495 -3.35 3.65 5.19
C ALA A 495 -2.90 2.19 4.95
N SER A 496 -2.86 1.38 6.01
CA SER A 496 -2.49 -0.04 5.92
C SER A 496 -3.42 -0.85 5.01
N HIS A 497 -4.73 -0.57 5.01
CA HIS A 497 -5.70 -1.29 4.16
C HIS A 497 -5.48 -1.07 2.66
N VAL A 498 -4.82 0.02 2.29
CA VAL A 498 -4.65 0.41 0.88
C VAL A 498 -3.19 0.50 0.45
N GLY A 499 -2.26 0.05 1.29
CA GLY A 499 -0.83 0.03 1.00
C GLY A 499 -0.12 1.37 1.15
N GLY A 500 -0.67 2.29 1.96
CA GLY A 500 -0.05 3.56 2.32
C GLY A 500 0.80 3.53 3.59
N MET A 501 0.66 2.49 4.41
CA MET A 501 1.49 2.25 5.60
C MET A 501 1.96 0.80 5.59
N PHE A 502 3.26 0.59 5.86
CA PHE A 502 3.91 -0.70 5.63
C PHE A 502 4.43 -1.38 6.90
N ASP A 503 4.50 -0.69 8.04
CA ASP A 503 5.05 -1.28 9.26
C ASP A 503 4.01 -2.11 10.01
N ALA A 504 4.23 -3.43 10.03
CA ALA A 504 3.37 -4.40 10.70
C ALA A 504 3.19 -4.10 12.19
N ARG A 505 4.26 -3.65 12.86
CA ARG A 505 4.30 -3.48 14.31
C ARG A 505 3.50 -2.25 14.72
N LEU A 506 3.53 -1.18 13.94
CA LEU A 506 2.68 -0.01 14.14
C LEU A 506 1.20 -0.39 14.01
N GLU A 507 0.84 -1.08 12.92
CA GLU A 507 -0.56 -1.48 12.68
C GLU A 507 -1.11 -2.37 13.80
N ILE A 508 -0.38 -3.41 14.21
CA ILE A 508 -0.78 -4.31 15.30
C ILE A 508 -1.05 -3.51 16.57
N ASN A 509 -0.14 -2.60 16.94
CA ASN A 509 -0.27 -1.87 18.20
C ASN A 509 -1.38 -0.81 18.16
N ILE A 510 -1.74 -0.28 16.99
CA ILE A 510 -2.90 0.60 16.83
C ILE A 510 -4.21 -0.19 17.00
N TYR A 511 -4.35 -1.37 16.38
CA TYR A 511 -5.52 -2.23 16.63
C TYR A 511 -5.66 -2.59 18.11
N ARG A 512 -4.54 -2.91 18.76
CA ARG A 512 -4.50 -3.18 20.21
C ARG A 512 -4.93 -1.97 21.04
N LEU A 513 -4.46 -0.78 20.68
CA LEU A 513 -4.84 0.46 21.34
C LEU A 513 -6.34 0.70 21.27
N LEU A 514 -6.93 0.66 20.07
CA LEU A 514 -8.36 0.90 19.88
C LEU A 514 -9.20 -0.13 20.64
N ARG A 515 -8.80 -1.41 20.65
CA ARG A 515 -9.45 -2.45 21.46
C ARG A 515 -9.35 -2.17 22.96
N ALA A 516 -8.17 -1.79 23.46
CA ALA A 516 -7.95 -1.47 24.86
C ALA A 516 -8.80 -0.27 25.34
N LEU A 517 -9.14 0.64 24.42
CA LEU A 517 -10.03 1.78 24.66
C LEU A 517 -11.51 1.47 24.37
N HIS A 518 -11.85 0.24 23.98
CA HIS A 518 -13.19 -0.14 23.54
C HIS A 518 -13.75 0.73 22.39
N LEU A 519 -12.86 1.15 21.49
CA LEU A 519 -13.19 1.95 20.31
C LEU A 519 -13.22 1.08 19.05
N SER A 520 -14.17 1.37 18.15
CA SER A 520 -14.21 0.76 16.82
C SER A 520 -12.95 1.13 16.02
N PRO A 521 -12.37 0.21 15.22
CA PRO A 521 -11.28 0.53 14.30
C PRO A 521 -11.72 1.37 13.09
N GLY A 522 -13.00 1.70 12.99
CA GLY A 522 -13.57 2.51 11.91
C GLY A 522 -14.13 1.65 10.78
N SER A 523 -14.19 2.24 9.59
CA SER A 523 -14.65 1.56 8.38
C SER A 523 -13.47 0.95 7.62
N TRP A 524 -13.66 -0.29 7.16
CA TRP A 524 -12.76 -0.93 6.21
C TRP A 524 -12.81 -0.23 4.85
N ILE A 525 -11.64 0.05 4.27
CA ILE A 525 -11.51 0.70 2.96
C ILE A 525 -10.67 -0.10 1.96
N GLY A 526 -10.26 -1.32 2.33
CA GLY A 526 -9.59 -2.27 1.43
C GLY A 526 -10.59 -2.97 0.51
N ALA A 527 -10.14 -4.05 -0.16
CA ALA A 527 -11.02 -4.85 -1.00
C ALA A 527 -12.20 -5.43 -0.17
N PRO A 528 -13.45 -5.35 -0.65
CA PRO A 528 -14.60 -5.86 0.09
C PRO A 528 -14.59 -7.39 0.13
N VAL A 529 -14.74 -7.95 1.32
CA VAL A 529 -14.80 -9.40 1.53
C VAL A 529 -16.26 -9.85 1.52
N ALA A 530 -16.66 -10.54 0.46
CA ALA A 530 -18.04 -10.98 0.27
C ALA A 530 -18.15 -12.50 0.31
N LEU A 531 -18.29 -13.07 1.50
CA LEU A 531 -18.42 -14.51 1.72
C LEU A 531 -19.79 -15.05 1.26
N THR A 532 -19.83 -16.33 0.89
CA THR A 532 -21.04 -17.07 0.52
C THR A 532 -21.34 -18.10 1.60
N THR A 533 -22.58 -18.12 2.08
CA THR A 533 -23.06 -19.14 3.02
C THR A 533 -23.09 -20.52 2.38
N GLN A 534 -22.51 -21.51 3.06
CA GLN A 534 -22.41 -22.90 2.59
C GLN A 534 -23.03 -23.86 3.61
N ASP A 535 -23.67 -24.90 3.11
CA ASP A 535 -24.05 -26.06 3.93
C ASP A 535 -22.80 -26.90 4.22
N VAL A 536 -22.68 -27.35 5.47
CA VAL A 536 -21.61 -28.24 5.91
C VAL A 536 -22.22 -29.59 6.27
N SER A 537 -21.78 -30.64 5.60
CA SER A 537 -22.33 -32.00 5.78
C SER A 537 -21.86 -32.68 7.07
N SER A 538 -20.79 -32.17 7.69
CA SER A 538 -20.14 -32.70 8.88
C SER A 538 -19.69 -31.55 9.79
N PRO A 539 -19.65 -31.73 11.12
CA PRO A 539 -19.19 -30.68 12.02
C PRO A 539 -17.71 -30.31 11.73
N LEU A 540 -17.41 -29.02 11.76
CA LEU A 540 -16.05 -28.50 11.62
C LEU A 540 -15.20 -28.94 12.81
N ASN A 541 -13.88 -29.01 12.61
CA ASN A 541 -12.91 -29.26 13.68
C ASN A 541 -12.73 -28.00 14.54
N THR A 542 -13.80 -27.60 15.21
CA THR A 542 -13.79 -26.48 16.15
C THR A 542 -13.14 -26.91 17.44
N SER A 543 -12.14 -26.17 17.90
CA SER A 543 -11.40 -26.50 19.11
C SER A 543 -11.13 -25.27 19.97
N GLU A 544 -11.32 -25.40 21.28
CA GLU A 544 -11.00 -24.33 22.24
C GLU A 544 -9.50 -23.98 22.26
N ASP A 545 -8.65 -24.95 21.87
CA ASP A 545 -7.20 -24.81 21.77
C ASP A 545 -6.72 -24.22 20.43
N ALA A 546 -7.62 -23.85 19.51
CA ALA A 546 -7.27 -23.33 18.18
C ALA A 546 -6.29 -22.14 18.25
N LEU A 547 -6.44 -21.26 19.23
CA LEU A 547 -5.57 -20.10 19.48
C LEU A 547 -4.56 -20.31 20.61
N SER A 548 -4.57 -21.48 21.25
CA SER A 548 -3.72 -21.79 22.41
C SER A 548 -3.31 -23.26 22.33
N PRO A 549 -2.50 -23.64 21.33
CA PRO A 549 -2.16 -25.03 21.09
C PRO A 549 -1.46 -25.65 22.31
N LEU A 550 -1.63 -26.96 22.46
CA LEU A 550 -0.94 -27.73 23.49
C LEU A 550 0.57 -27.61 23.34
N ALA A 551 1.25 -27.45 24.48
CA ALA A 551 2.69 -27.28 24.53
C ALA A 551 3.41 -28.49 23.92
N HIS A 552 4.39 -28.22 23.06
CA HIS A 552 5.20 -29.22 22.39
C HIS A 552 6.60 -28.68 22.21
N ALA A 553 7.64 -29.51 22.40
CA ALA A 553 9.03 -29.08 22.27
C ALA A 553 9.72 -29.89 21.16
N ALA A 554 9.41 -29.53 19.92
CA ALA A 554 9.79 -30.28 18.73
C ALA A 554 11.25 -30.13 18.28
N PHE A 555 11.99 -29.13 18.76
CA PHE A 555 13.29 -28.76 18.19
C PHE A 555 14.47 -28.98 19.13
N GLU A 556 15.63 -29.22 18.54
CA GLU A 556 16.95 -29.16 19.19
C GLU A 556 17.93 -28.37 18.33
N VAL A 557 18.94 -27.76 18.95
CA VAL A 557 19.98 -27.02 18.21
C VAL A 557 20.83 -28.01 17.43
N CYS A 558 21.08 -27.73 16.16
CA CYS A 558 21.90 -28.56 15.30
C CYS A 558 23.23 -27.89 14.98
N THR A 559 24.33 -28.52 15.41
CA THR A 559 25.71 -28.03 15.20
C THR A 559 26.46 -28.75 14.07
N GLU A 560 25.89 -29.84 13.54
CA GLU A 560 26.49 -30.66 12.47
C GLU A 560 26.33 -30.03 11.07
N HIS A 561 25.32 -29.17 10.90
CA HIS A 561 25.12 -28.42 9.65
C HIS A 561 25.94 -27.13 9.68
N THR A 562 27.12 -27.17 9.06
CA THR A 562 28.07 -26.05 9.05
C THR A 562 27.79 -24.99 7.99
N ALA A 563 26.95 -25.29 6.99
CA ALA A 563 26.59 -24.38 5.92
C ALA A 563 25.06 -24.18 5.86
N PRO A 564 24.57 -22.93 5.75
CA PRO A 564 23.15 -22.64 5.58
C PRO A 564 22.59 -23.25 4.29
N GLN A 565 21.38 -23.81 4.34
CA GLN A 565 20.65 -24.43 3.23
C GLN A 565 19.42 -23.64 2.80
N PHE A 566 18.79 -22.89 3.70
CA PHE A 566 17.56 -22.15 3.41
C PHE A 566 17.76 -20.64 3.43
N LEU A 567 18.34 -20.11 4.51
CA LEU A 567 18.65 -18.69 4.67
C LEU A 567 20.07 -18.39 4.18
N SER A 568 20.25 -17.16 3.71
CA SER A 568 21.56 -16.60 3.38
C SER A 568 21.70 -15.27 4.10
N LEU A 569 22.82 -15.10 4.81
CA LEU A 569 23.19 -13.80 5.37
C LEU A 569 23.94 -13.00 4.32
N HIS A 570 23.59 -11.73 4.22
CA HIS A 570 24.17 -10.78 3.31
C HIS A 570 24.64 -9.54 4.06
N GLU A 571 25.66 -8.88 3.52
CA GLU A 571 25.99 -7.50 3.85
C GLU A 571 25.68 -6.65 2.63
N GLY A 572 24.82 -5.65 2.80
CA GLY A 572 24.54 -4.62 1.81
C GLY A 572 25.29 -3.34 2.16
N ALA A 573 25.92 -2.72 1.17
CA ALA A 573 26.44 -1.36 1.26
C ALA A 573 25.36 -0.40 0.76
N PHE A 574 24.89 0.48 1.65
CA PHE A 574 23.80 1.39 1.37
C PHE A 574 24.28 2.84 1.34
N THR A 575 23.78 3.57 0.36
CA THR A 575 24.09 4.99 0.15
C THR A 575 22.83 5.82 0.33
N GLU A 576 22.95 6.89 1.11
CA GLU A 576 21.97 7.97 1.16
C GLU A 576 22.32 9.01 0.10
N ARG A 577 21.36 9.30 -0.78
CA ARG A 577 21.56 10.25 -1.89
C ARG A 577 20.72 11.51 -1.70
N SER A 578 21.30 12.66 -2.03
CA SER A 578 20.60 13.94 -2.12
C SER A 578 19.70 14.03 -3.36
N CYS A 579 18.91 15.09 -3.48
CA CYS A 579 18.12 15.37 -4.68
C CYS A 579 18.98 15.60 -5.93
N ASP A 580 20.23 16.02 -5.77
CA ASP A 580 21.20 16.23 -6.85
C ASP A 580 21.97 14.94 -7.21
N GLY A 581 21.67 13.83 -6.53
CA GLY A 581 22.34 12.54 -6.72
C GLY A 581 23.69 12.43 -6.02
N GLU A 582 24.05 13.38 -5.14
CA GLU A 582 25.28 13.31 -4.36
C GLU A 582 25.14 12.31 -3.20
N THR A 583 26.19 11.55 -2.93
CA THR A 583 26.29 10.70 -1.74
C THR A 583 26.44 11.56 -0.48
N LEU A 584 25.46 11.48 0.42
CA LEU A 584 25.48 12.18 1.71
C LEU A 584 26.06 11.33 2.84
N ALA A 585 25.76 10.03 2.83
CA ALA A 585 26.24 9.07 3.82
C ALA A 585 26.27 7.66 3.23
N GLU A 586 27.15 6.82 3.77
CA GLU A 586 27.28 5.41 3.40
C GLU A 586 27.31 4.54 4.66
N ALA A 587 26.61 3.40 4.60
CA ALA A 587 26.53 2.48 5.72
C ALA A 587 26.30 1.04 5.27
N SER A 588 27.03 0.11 5.88
CA SER A 588 26.78 -1.32 5.71
C SER A 588 25.79 -1.86 6.74
N PHE A 589 24.89 -2.73 6.28
CA PHE A 589 23.94 -3.45 7.12
C PHE A 589 23.92 -4.94 6.75
N GLU A 590 23.87 -5.78 7.78
CA GLU A 590 23.62 -7.20 7.62
C GLU A 590 22.12 -7.46 7.52
N TYR A 591 21.71 -8.32 6.60
CA TYR A 591 20.32 -8.74 6.44
C TYR A 591 20.25 -10.19 5.98
N VAL A 592 19.06 -10.79 6.09
CA VAL A 592 18.82 -12.19 5.71
C VAL A 592 17.75 -12.32 4.63
N VAL A 593 17.98 -13.24 3.68
CA VAL A 593 17.02 -13.63 2.64
C VAL A 593 17.04 -15.14 2.40
N PRO A 594 15.98 -15.74 1.86
CA PRO A 594 16.02 -17.13 1.40
C PRO A 594 16.99 -17.31 0.21
N GLN A 595 17.65 -18.46 0.13
CA GLN A 595 18.58 -18.81 -0.96
C GLN A 595 17.86 -19.17 -2.27
N HIS A 596 16.70 -19.82 -2.16
CA HIS A 596 16.01 -20.44 -3.29
C HIS A 596 14.60 -19.91 -3.52
N LEU A 597 14.17 -18.95 -2.71
CA LEU A 597 12.86 -18.29 -2.77
C LEU A 597 13.07 -16.78 -2.76
N SER A 598 12.06 -16.06 -3.24
CA SER A 598 12.08 -14.60 -3.26
C SER A 598 11.88 -14.00 -1.86
N LYS A 599 12.13 -12.69 -1.74
CA LYS A 599 11.79 -11.91 -0.54
C LYS A 599 10.29 -11.76 -0.29
N ASN A 600 9.43 -12.19 -1.21
CA ASN A 600 7.99 -12.04 -1.10
C ASN A 600 7.37 -13.24 -0.35
N THR A 601 6.49 -12.94 0.60
CA THR A 601 5.73 -13.92 1.38
C THR A 601 4.24 -13.72 1.13
N ILE A 602 3.49 -14.80 0.96
CA ILE A 602 2.02 -14.74 0.97
C ILE A 602 1.50 -15.34 2.28
N VAL A 603 0.52 -14.66 2.89
CA VAL A 603 -0.24 -15.14 4.05
C VAL A 603 -1.68 -15.30 3.60
N ALA A 604 -2.30 -16.46 3.83
CA ALA A 604 -3.67 -16.74 3.46
C ALA A 604 -4.48 -17.17 4.68
N LEU A 605 -5.51 -16.40 5.05
CA LEU A 605 -6.41 -16.71 6.14
C LEU A 605 -7.63 -17.46 5.61
N PRO A 606 -7.77 -18.77 5.88
CA PRO A 606 -8.91 -19.56 5.41
C PRO A 606 -10.18 -19.20 6.15
N VAL A 607 -11.27 -19.00 5.42
CA VAL A 607 -12.57 -18.63 5.99
C VAL A 607 -13.69 -19.44 5.36
N LEU A 608 -14.61 -19.90 6.20
CA LEU A 608 -15.82 -20.61 5.81
C LEU A 608 -17.03 -19.94 6.46
N GLN A 609 -17.99 -19.49 5.65
CA GLN A 609 -19.28 -19.01 6.14
C GLN A 609 -20.33 -20.13 6.05
N THR A 610 -21.00 -20.38 7.16
CA THR A 610 -22.10 -21.35 7.29
C THR A 610 -23.34 -20.66 7.84
N THR A 611 -24.44 -21.40 7.98
CA THR A 611 -25.66 -20.92 8.65
C THR A 611 -25.46 -20.68 10.15
N GLU A 612 -24.44 -21.29 10.76
CA GLU A 612 -24.11 -21.17 12.19
C GLU A 612 -23.18 -19.99 12.48
N GLY A 613 -22.43 -19.51 11.48
CA GLY A 613 -21.51 -18.39 11.65
C GLY A 613 -20.37 -18.39 10.65
N ILE A 614 -19.37 -17.55 10.93
CA ILE A 614 -18.14 -17.46 10.15
C ILE A 614 -17.03 -18.14 10.94
N PHE A 615 -16.36 -19.11 10.32
CA PHE A 615 -15.28 -19.87 10.90
C PHE A 615 -13.97 -19.56 10.19
N VAL A 616 -12.92 -19.34 10.98
CA VAL A 616 -11.57 -19.04 10.51
C VAL A 616 -10.69 -20.25 10.75
N GLY A 617 -9.98 -20.69 9.71
CA GLY A 617 -9.01 -21.79 9.79
C GLY A 617 -7.67 -21.31 10.33
N ILE A 618 -7.16 -21.99 11.34
CA ILE A 618 -5.91 -21.69 12.03
C ILE A 618 -4.98 -22.89 11.86
N GLU A 619 -3.74 -22.64 11.46
CA GLU A 619 -2.70 -23.67 11.40
C GLU A 619 -2.00 -23.76 12.77
N HIS A 620 -1.84 -24.98 13.28
CA HIS A 620 -0.94 -25.25 14.40
C HIS A 620 0.41 -25.67 13.84
N ARG A 621 1.41 -24.81 13.97
CA ARG A 621 2.74 -25.06 13.41
C ARG A 621 3.79 -25.12 14.51
N ASP A 622 4.68 -26.10 14.42
CA ASP A 622 5.87 -26.16 15.24
C ASP A 622 6.96 -25.26 14.64
N LEU A 623 7.33 -24.19 15.35
CA LEU A 623 8.36 -23.23 14.94
C LEU A 623 9.46 -23.09 16.00
N PRO A 624 10.74 -23.14 15.63
CA PRO A 624 11.83 -23.09 16.60
C PRO A 624 11.89 -21.75 17.33
N ALA A 625 11.51 -20.64 16.68
CA ALA A 625 11.49 -19.32 17.30
C ALA A 625 10.50 -19.25 18.48
N ALA A 626 9.36 -19.92 18.42
CA ALA A 626 8.45 -19.96 19.57
C ALA A 626 9.09 -20.73 20.75
N GLN A 627 9.80 -21.82 20.44
CA GLN A 627 10.41 -22.69 21.45
C GLN A 627 11.54 -22.01 22.22
N THR A 628 12.39 -21.23 21.53
CA THR A 628 13.53 -20.53 22.16
C THR A 628 13.08 -19.55 23.24
N PHE A 629 11.89 -18.95 23.07
CA PHE A 629 11.37 -17.90 23.95
C PHE A 629 10.31 -18.36 24.95
N ALA A 630 9.53 -19.39 24.63
CA ALA A 630 8.40 -19.86 25.45
C ALA A 630 8.52 -21.33 25.90
N GLY A 631 9.53 -22.07 25.43
CA GLY A 631 9.71 -23.50 25.71
C GLY A 631 8.78 -24.43 24.92
N SER A 632 7.78 -23.89 24.21
CA SER A 632 6.91 -24.61 23.28
C SER A 632 7.14 -24.12 21.84
N SER A 633 7.36 -25.05 20.91
CA SER A 633 7.45 -24.77 19.48
C SER A 633 6.09 -24.57 18.83
N ARG A 634 5.03 -25.19 19.37
CA ARG A 634 3.72 -25.15 18.73
C ARG A 634 3.03 -23.82 18.98
N ILE A 635 2.65 -23.15 17.90
CA ILE A 635 2.01 -21.84 17.89
C ILE A 635 0.87 -21.81 16.86
N ALA A 636 -0.16 -20.99 17.14
CA ALA A 636 -1.24 -20.71 16.20
C ALA A 636 -0.79 -19.67 15.17
N VAL A 637 -0.85 -20.01 13.88
CA VAL A 637 -0.43 -19.16 12.77
C VAL A 637 -1.50 -19.08 11.68
N ALA A 638 -1.41 -18.06 10.85
CA ALA A 638 -2.08 -18.06 9.55
C ALA A 638 -1.17 -18.82 8.56
N PRO A 639 -1.73 -19.69 7.70
CA PRO A 639 -0.95 -20.31 6.64
C PRO A 639 -0.14 -19.29 5.82
N ALA A 640 1.17 -19.55 5.71
CA ALA A 640 2.11 -18.62 5.10
C ALA A 640 3.22 -19.33 4.31
N TRP A 641 3.58 -18.76 3.16
CA TRP A 641 4.60 -19.31 2.27
C TRP A 641 5.51 -18.24 1.69
N ARG A 642 6.81 -18.52 1.68
CA ARG A 642 7.79 -17.82 0.86
C ARG A 642 7.55 -18.15 -0.61
N LEU A 643 7.51 -17.14 -1.47
CA LEU A 643 7.17 -17.30 -2.88
C LEU A 643 8.40 -17.67 -3.71
N PRO A 644 8.27 -18.60 -4.68
CA PRO A 644 9.37 -18.94 -5.58
C PRO A 644 9.67 -17.77 -6.53
N PHE A 645 10.91 -17.68 -7.03
CA PHE A 645 11.32 -16.66 -8.01
C PHE A 645 10.54 -16.68 -9.33
N THR A 646 9.81 -17.76 -9.59
CA THR A 646 8.93 -17.87 -10.76
C THR A 646 7.68 -17.01 -10.63
N VAL A 647 7.25 -16.67 -9.40
CA VAL A 647 6.14 -15.75 -9.14
C VAL A 647 6.68 -14.32 -9.21
N LYS A 648 6.32 -13.59 -10.26
CA LYS A 648 6.85 -12.26 -10.58
C LYS A 648 5.82 -11.16 -10.48
N ASP A 649 4.55 -11.52 -10.52
CA ASP A 649 3.45 -10.57 -10.44
C ASP A 649 2.30 -11.08 -9.56
N ARG A 650 1.43 -10.15 -9.18
CA ARG A 650 0.29 -10.43 -8.30
C ARG A 650 -0.78 -11.34 -8.90
N LEU A 651 -0.88 -11.47 -10.22
CA LEU A 651 -1.91 -12.31 -10.86
C LEU A 651 -1.60 -13.79 -10.72
N GLU A 652 -0.33 -14.12 -10.56
CA GLU A 652 0.12 -15.49 -10.32
C GLU A 652 -0.19 -15.96 -8.88
N LEU A 653 -0.56 -15.04 -7.97
CA LEU A 653 -0.80 -15.36 -6.56
C LEU A 653 -2.03 -16.24 -6.35
N GLU A 654 -3.14 -16.01 -7.05
CA GLU A 654 -4.34 -16.83 -6.87
C GLU A 654 -4.12 -18.28 -7.31
N ALA A 655 -3.44 -18.47 -8.44
CA ALA A 655 -3.07 -19.78 -8.94
C ALA A 655 -2.08 -20.49 -8.01
N PHE A 656 -1.11 -19.73 -7.47
CA PHE A 656 -0.18 -20.24 -6.46
C PHE A 656 -0.92 -20.67 -5.19
N LEU A 657 -1.82 -19.83 -4.67
CA LEU A 657 -2.63 -20.09 -3.48
C LEU A 657 -3.47 -21.37 -3.64
N ALA A 658 -4.18 -21.51 -4.76
CA ALA A 658 -4.99 -22.69 -5.03
C ALA A 658 -4.15 -23.98 -5.01
N LYS A 659 -2.93 -23.92 -5.55
CA LYS A 659 -2.00 -25.05 -5.55
C LYS A 659 -1.50 -25.40 -4.14
N VAL A 660 -1.07 -24.42 -3.35
CA VAL A 660 -0.50 -24.69 -2.02
C VAL A 660 -1.56 -25.05 -0.99
N MET A 661 -2.75 -24.45 -1.04
CA MET A 661 -3.88 -24.81 -0.17
C MET A 661 -4.34 -26.26 -0.41
N ALA A 662 -4.40 -26.69 -1.67
CA ALA A 662 -4.74 -28.06 -2.00
C ALA A 662 -3.64 -29.05 -1.57
N ARG A 663 -2.36 -28.67 -1.74
CA ARG A 663 -1.21 -29.51 -1.38
C ARG A 663 -1.07 -29.70 0.13
N ASP A 664 -1.13 -28.61 0.89
CA ASP A 664 -0.77 -28.61 2.32
C ASP A 664 -1.97 -28.92 3.22
N PHE A 665 -3.18 -28.54 2.79
CA PHE A 665 -4.38 -28.67 3.63
C PHE A 665 -5.50 -29.51 3.02
N GLY A 666 -5.33 -29.99 1.78
CA GLY A 666 -6.38 -30.74 1.07
C GLY A 666 -7.62 -29.91 0.74
N ILE A 667 -7.49 -28.57 0.74
CA ILE A 667 -8.61 -27.64 0.62
C ILE A 667 -8.61 -26.95 -0.75
N GLY A 668 -9.79 -26.92 -1.39
CA GLY A 668 -10.05 -26.09 -2.55
C GLY A 668 -10.48 -24.67 -2.16
N ILE A 669 -9.97 -23.69 -2.91
CA ILE A 669 -10.38 -22.27 -2.79
C ILE A 669 -11.57 -22.03 -3.72
N ARG A 670 -12.61 -21.36 -3.20
CA ARG A 670 -13.72 -20.85 -4.01
C ARG A 670 -13.40 -19.47 -4.55
N ARG A 671 -12.98 -18.57 -3.67
CA ARG A 671 -12.64 -17.16 -3.96
C ARG A 671 -11.53 -16.70 -3.01
N SER A 672 -10.79 -15.68 -3.43
CA SER A 672 -9.75 -15.04 -2.64
C SER A 672 -9.86 -13.52 -2.77
N TRP A 673 -9.47 -12.80 -1.72
CA TRP A 673 -9.38 -11.34 -1.73
C TRP A 673 -8.09 -10.91 -1.05
N GLU A 674 -7.44 -9.89 -1.60
CA GLU A 674 -6.38 -9.17 -0.91
C GLU A 674 -6.94 -8.59 0.40
N LEU A 675 -6.28 -8.88 1.51
CA LEU A 675 -6.70 -8.43 2.83
C LEU A 675 -5.88 -7.21 3.24
N GLY A 676 -6.03 -6.14 2.47
CA GLY A 676 -5.33 -4.86 2.63
C GLY A 676 -3.94 -4.82 1.96
N GLY A 677 -3.19 -3.74 2.19
CA GLY A 677 -1.87 -3.53 1.59
C GLY A 677 -0.78 -4.45 2.15
N SER A 678 0.31 -4.63 1.40
CA SER A 678 1.49 -5.38 1.84
C SER A 678 2.21 -4.68 3.00
N TYR A 679 2.96 -5.44 3.79
CA TYR A 679 3.69 -4.91 4.95
C TYR A 679 5.07 -5.57 5.13
N PHE A 680 5.95 -4.86 5.84
CA PHE A 680 7.22 -5.37 6.34
C PHE A 680 7.03 -5.91 7.77
N PRO A 681 7.35 -7.18 8.03
CA PRO A 681 7.24 -7.74 9.38
C PRO A 681 8.39 -7.27 10.28
N THR A 682 9.61 -7.17 9.74
CA THR A 682 10.81 -6.73 10.48
C THR A 682 11.80 -6.00 9.56
N PRO A 683 11.55 -4.71 9.25
CA PRO A 683 12.32 -3.94 8.25
C PRO A 683 13.79 -3.68 8.63
N GLY A 684 14.25 -4.14 9.79
CA GLY A 684 15.63 -4.03 10.25
C GLY A 684 16.48 -5.29 10.08
N ILE A 685 15.90 -6.43 9.67
CA ILE A 685 16.62 -7.72 9.57
C ILE A 685 16.48 -8.34 8.17
N THR A 686 15.35 -8.14 7.49
CA THR A 686 15.09 -8.75 6.19
C THR A 686 14.32 -7.79 5.27
N PRO A 687 14.58 -7.81 3.95
CA PRO A 687 13.76 -7.09 2.96
C PRO A 687 12.39 -7.76 2.70
N GLU A 688 11.95 -8.68 3.57
CA GLU A 688 10.69 -9.41 3.40
C GLU A 688 9.49 -8.49 3.20
N VAL A 689 8.69 -8.78 2.16
CA VAL A 689 7.39 -8.14 1.93
C VAL A 689 6.30 -9.20 2.02
N VAL A 690 5.31 -8.97 2.87
CA VAL A 690 4.19 -9.89 3.08
C VAL A 690 2.93 -9.39 2.39
N TYR A 691 2.27 -10.27 1.65
CA TYR A 691 1.00 -10.02 0.95
C TYR A 691 -0.12 -10.82 1.65
N PRO A 692 -1.02 -10.17 2.39
CA PRO A 692 -2.09 -10.85 3.11
C PRO A 692 -3.32 -11.09 2.24
N PHE A 693 -3.90 -12.29 2.35
CA PHE A 693 -5.12 -12.70 1.67
C PHE A 693 -6.11 -13.32 2.65
N VAL A 694 -7.40 -13.17 2.36
CA VAL A 694 -8.44 -14.03 2.88
C VAL A 694 -8.88 -14.99 1.77
N VAL A 695 -9.01 -16.27 2.10
CA VAL A 695 -9.41 -17.32 1.15
C VAL A 695 -10.70 -17.98 1.60
N GLU A 696 -11.77 -17.83 0.81
CA GLU A 696 -13.01 -18.57 1.03
C GLU A 696 -12.80 -20.02 0.60
N ILE A 697 -12.91 -20.92 1.57
CA ILE A 697 -12.70 -22.35 1.33
C ILE A 697 -14.01 -23.08 1.05
N GLY A 698 -13.94 -24.19 0.32
CA GLY A 698 -15.08 -25.09 0.15
C GLY A 698 -15.39 -25.86 1.45
N SER A 699 -16.67 -26.07 1.76
CA SER A 699 -17.07 -26.93 2.89
C SER A 699 -16.64 -28.39 2.69
N ILE A 700 -16.56 -28.84 1.45
CA ILE A 700 -16.09 -30.19 1.07
C ILE A 700 -14.60 -30.32 1.44
N ASN A 701 -14.27 -31.34 2.23
CA ASN A 701 -12.94 -31.64 2.80
C ASN A 701 -12.42 -30.67 3.89
N SER A 702 -13.11 -29.56 4.17
CA SER A 702 -12.73 -28.67 5.28
C SER A 702 -12.67 -29.40 6.63
N THR A 703 -13.55 -30.39 6.83
CA THR A 703 -13.61 -31.22 8.05
C THR A 703 -12.51 -32.27 8.13
N GLN A 704 -11.81 -32.55 7.03
CA GLN A 704 -10.69 -33.50 6.96
C GLN A 704 -9.33 -32.79 6.99
N SER A 705 -9.33 -31.46 6.94
CA SER A 705 -8.12 -30.66 7.00
C SER A 705 -7.50 -30.68 8.39
N GLU A 706 -6.18 -30.50 8.45
CA GLU A 706 -5.44 -30.33 9.71
C GLU A 706 -5.68 -28.95 10.35
N LEU A 707 -6.27 -28.00 9.61
CA LEU A 707 -6.66 -26.71 10.15
C LEU A 707 -7.64 -26.85 11.32
N LYS A 708 -7.42 -26.03 12.36
CA LYS A 708 -8.34 -25.85 13.47
C LYS A 708 -9.27 -24.69 13.18
N PHE A 709 -10.56 -24.88 13.37
CA PHE A 709 -11.53 -23.81 13.11
C PHE A 709 -11.89 -23.09 14.40
N VAL A 710 -11.95 -21.75 14.33
CA VAL A 710 -12.44 -20.89 15.41
C VAL A 710 -13.54 -19.99 14.85
N GLU A 711 -14.62 -19.81 15.60
CA GLU A 711 -15.66 -18.86 15.24
C GLU A 711 -15.10 -17.43 15.28
N ILE A 712 -15.45 -16.58 14.31
CA ILE A 712 -14.87 -15.24 14.18
C ILE A 712 -15.10 -14.36 15.42
N ASN A 713 -16.23 -14.51 16.12
CA ASN A 713 -16.49 -13.76 17.35
C ASN A 713 -15.56 -14.19 18.49
N GLN A 714 -15.27 -15.49 18.57
CA GLN A 714 -14.31 -16.04 19.55
C GLN A 714 -12.88 -15.62 19.20
N LEU A 715 -12.54 -15.59 17.91
CA LEU A 715 -11.27 -15.05 17.43
C LEU A 715 -11.11 -13.58 17.85
N ALA A 716 -12.15 -12.77 17.63
CA ALA A 716 -12.16 -11.35 17.97
C ALA A 716 -11.98 -11.12 19.48
N ALA A 717 -12.66 -11.90 20.32
CA ALA A 717 -12.55 -11.84 21.77
C ALA A 717 -11.18 -12.30 22.32
N ARG A 718 -10.44 -13.11 21.55
CA ARG A 718 -9.16 -13.71 21.96
C ARG A 718 -7.96 -13.23 21.15
N LEU A 719 -8.07 -12.08 20.47
CA LEU A 719 -6.95 -11.53 19.69
C LEU A 719 -5.69 -11.35 20.56
N ASP A 720 -5.83 -10.99 21.84
CA ASP A 720 -4.69 -10.85 22.77
C ASP A 720 -3.97 -12.17 23.10
N SER A 721 -4.50 -13.34 22.73
CA SER A 721 -3.77 -14.60 22.88
C SER A 721 -2.91 -14.97 21.67
N ILE A 722 -3.05 -14.27 20.54
CA ILE A 722 -2.29 -14.55 19.32
C ILE A 722 -0.87 -14.00 19.47
N GLN A 723 0.12 -14.84 19.20
CA GLN A 723 1.53 -14.48 19.29
C GLN A 723 2.22 -14.38 17.92
N ASP A 724 1.59 -14.85 16.85
CA ASP A 724 2.11 -14.70 15.48
C ASP A 724 1.61 -13.38 14.85
N ALA A 725 2.54 -12.53 14.41
CA ALA A 725 2.19 -11.22 13.85
C ALA A 725 1.39 -11.34 12.55
N HIS A 726 1.66 -12.34 11.71
CA HIS A 726 0.92 -12.55 10.46
C HIS A 726 -0.54 -12.90 10.73
N LEU A 727 -0.78 -13.85 11.64
CA LEU A 727 -2.12 -14.19 12.10
C LEU A 727 -2.82 -12.99 12.75
N MET A 728 -2.12 -12.22 13.58
CA MET A 728 -2.68 -11.04 14.23
C MET A 728 -3.19 -10.01 13.21
N ILE A 729 -2.35 -9.65 12.24
CA ILE A 729 -2.71 -8.67 11.20
C ILE A 729 -3.88 -9.20 10.36
N ALA A 730 -3.78 -10.45 9.88
CA ALA A 730 -4.82 -11.04 9.05
C ALA A 730 -6.15 -11.14 9.81
N ALA A 731 -6.13 -11.56 11.07
CA ALA A 731 -7.33 -11.63 11.91
C ALA A 731 -7.94 -10.24 12.16
N CYS A 732 -7.13 -9.24 12.56
CA CYS A 732 -7.61 -7.88 12.79
C CYS A 732 -8.23 -7.28 11.52
N ARG A 733 -7.58 -7.45 10.37
CA ARG A 733 -8.09 -6.94 9.08
C ARG A 733 -9.35 -7.68 8.64
N LEU A 734 -9.46 -9.00 8.84
CA LEU A 734 -10.68 -9.75 8.51
C LEU A 734 -11.87 -9.31 9.37
N ILE A 735 -11.66 -9.19 10.69
CA ILE A 735 -12.68 -8.72 11.64
C ILE A 735 -13.16 -7.32 11.26
N HIS A 736 -12.22 -6.43 10.92
CA HIS A 736 -12.53 -5.08 10.44
C HIS A 736 -13.29 -5.10 9.10
N ALA A 737 -12.86 -5.91 8.14
CA ALA A 737 -13.50 -6.01 6.81
C ALA A 737 -14.93 -6.55 6.88
N LEU A 738 -15.24 -7.40 7.85
CA LEU A 738 -16.54 -8.00 8.06
C LEU A 738 -17.41 -7.26 9.09
N ASP A 739 -16.93 -6.14 9.64
CA ASP A 739 -17.59 -5.36 10.71
C ASP A 739 -18.03 -6.24 11.91
N VAL A 740 -17.19 -7.20 12.28
CA VAL A 740 -17.44 -8.08 13.44
C VAL A 740 -17.17 -7.29 14.71
N ARG A 741 -18.19 -7.16 15.56
CA ARG A 741 -18.07 -6.45 16.84
C ARG A 741 -17.44 -7.36 17.89
N SER A 742 -16.25 -6.97 18.38
CA SER A 742 -15.57 -7.60 19.53
C SER A 742 -16.03 -7.03 20.86
#